data_AF-A0A328C7N1-F1
#
_entry.id   AF-A0A328C7N1-F1
#
_cell.length_a   1.000
_cell.length_b   1.000
_cell.length_c   1.000
_cell.angle_alpha   90.00
_cell.angle_beta   90.00
_cell.angle_gamma   90.00
#
_symmetry.space_group_name_H-M   'P 1'
#
loop_
_entity.id
_entity.type
_entity.pdbx_description
1 polymer ?
#
loop_
_entity_poly.entity_id
_entity_poly.type
_entity_poly.pdbx_seq_one_letter_code
_entity_poly.pdbx_strand_id
1 'polypeptide(L)'
;MPYRPPGPRTPGLPHALWLSVLITSTTLAPVDAGAQAPPPERNLRFTEELKLQRGSLPLSLSVYQRAYAEERIWNVELASGAGRTSAICRTTLPEDVGQSFYRFDVQTRELDGQGHALLLQALADEGRGPLDPPVFQIAMWMKPSGSPSGWSCGVIGRGEFTRLDGGSSMAFRSLELDDDQTPTLALVRSGTSRGARFCGLQREEDRGFEVFDPSQGRFVAGDRIDLRTDDAIPLDATLPPRPLHAPMTTNVFSWTLATSDVRGAPVGGLPARPISLGDGDLMTAWIEGSGDGGAGEYVSANVTTAVPVRALRLFPGHGRSPDHFEGYARPTELLIGLSDGLRFNVNIPSLSQKTLFEAGGLLISFPEPVYTNCLSAMILASEPGTMARGPEAERRRLGRSVAIAELTPITSIDAESEADTARNIVREVTLEPRTPRRDQLSRMTGRLPDATIAAVAEVLATDDAQARDRVVPMLATLPSASAVPLLVNHLGELRPEAADYRATQRALAAHGNVAAGQLINLLERLDPAERHYVDVVRLIGRLGSREQLEQLIAGFGQGPDRLRRERARAVAGGGLPMLPRLFAAVDANLNRPAGDDALNALGLIARRNLDQEPAQNVDGVDVLRRVAEASQVRRHRLRAIDALRFFLHPEGVSLLADNLLASDPDPLIRAAAAEALVNYPGDRPRHALEHALQDPSPDVRIAAIGALAGRYDAEQATPSVIAYVSREQWHTGLHRALGLLAASHHPEALPFLETTILATPNSEQAPIALRALRNQERPLSRSAIDELLILPGLRPSVLRQLVSMLGLIDEPGVEYELISIAQATHLSVTTTSTDDPSLADELRRQALFALGARRNEPARDFLLTFVEDDTGPEDLRVVALRALAFFADPLVQERLQAMASGLPLPLRPQLRDTLRQIQGRLAIDTASDDLDQLRESMEQRQQERHNAPPTTDPAGR
;
A
#
# COMPACT_ATOMS: atom_id res chain seq x y z
N MET A 1 65.58 1.95 41.78
CA MET A 1 66.01 0.54 41.69
C MET A 1 64.97 -0.25 40.89
N PRO A 2 65.31 -1.40 40.29
CA PRO A 2 64.48 -2.11 39.30
C PRO A 2 63.95 -3.46 39.80
N TYR A 3 63.15 -4.17 38.98
CA TYR A 3 63.34 -5.62 38.82
C TYR A 3 62.88 -6.15 37.43
N ARG A 4 63.72 -7.01 36.83
CA ARG A 4 63.59 -7.77 35.57
C ARG A 4 64.85 -8.66 35.46
N PRO A 5 64.89 -9.76 34.68
CA PRO A 5 63.86 -10.70 34.24
C PRO A 5 64.14 -12.10 34.86
N PRO A 6 63.93 -13.28 34.21
CA PRO A 6 64.71 -13.70 33.02
C PRO A 6 63.87 -14.31 31.85
N GLY A 7 64.50 -14.42 30.67
CA GLY A 7 64.06 -15.26 29.53
C GLY A 7 64.81 -16.61 29.50
N PRO A 8 65.07 -17.30 28.34
CA PRO A 8 65.03 -16.85 26.92
C PRO A 8 64.14 -17.80 26.03
N ARG A 9 64.12 -17.88 24.68
CA ARG A 9 65.10 -17.64 23.58
C ARG A 9 64.47 -17.19 22.23
N THR A 10 65.32 -16.64 21.36
CA THR A 10 65.20 -16.24 19.93
C THR A 10 65.78 -17.33 18.99
N PRO A 11 65.83 -17.28 17.61
CA PRO A 11 65.88 -16.15 16.63
C PRO A 11 64.90 -16.25 15.41
N GLY A 12 64.89 -15.38 14.38
CA GLY A 12 65.76 -14.23 14.01
C GLY A 12 65.22 -13.29 12.89
N LEU A 13 66.07 -12.38 12.40
CA LEU A 13 65.86 -11.28 11.40
C LEU A 13 66.57 -11.58 10.05
N PRO A 14 66.67 -10.70 8.99
CA PRO A 14 66.15 -9.33 8.72
C PRO A 14 65.32 -9.27 7.38
N HIS A 15 65.19 -8.26 6.48
CA HIS A 15 65.53 -6.81 6.23
C HIS A 15 64.51 -6.32 5.15
N ALA A 16 63.98 -5.08 4.97
CA ALA A 16 64.08 -3.73 5.56
C ALA A 16 65.16 -2.73 5.05
N LEU A 17 64.86 -1.86 4.05
CA LEU A 17 65.52 -0.54 3.83
C LEU A 17 64.77 0.43 2.85
N TRP A 18 65.22 1.71 2.80
CA TRP A 18 64.67 2.87 2.05
C TRP A 18 65.64 3.38 0.96
N LEU A 19 65.18 4.16 -0.05
CA LEU A 19 65.34 5.64 -0.20
C LEU A 19 65.04 6.13 -1.65
N SER A 20 65.03 7.44 -1.88
CA SER A 20 64.87 8.11 -3.20
C SER A 20 66.12 8.94 -3.55
N VAL A 21 66.34 9.30 -4.85
CA VAL A 21 66.86 10.60 -5.39
C VAL A 21 67.60 10.48 -6.75
N LEU A 22 67.33 11.46 -7.64
CA LEU A 22 68.04 11.99 -8.84
C LEU A 22 68.81 11.11 -9.86
N ILE A 23 68.33 11.22 -11.10
CA ILE A 23 69.04 11.51 -12.38
C ILE A 23 70.58 11.41 -12.42
N THR A 24 71.12 10.56 -13.30
CA THR A 24 72.13 10.95 -14.32
C THR A 24 72.24 9.86 -15.41
N SER A 25 72.85 10.19 -16.56
CA SER A 25 72.79 9.38 -17.77
C SER A 25 74.16 9.15 -18.43
N THR A 26 74.53 7.88 -18.68
CA THR A 26 75.46 7.51 -19.78
C THR A 26 75.38 6.03 -20.17
N THR A 27 74.96 5.79 -21.41
CA THR A 27 75.44 4.76 -22.38
C THR A 27 76.37 3.62 -21.90
N LEU A 28 75.99 2.35 -22.16
CA LEU A 28 76.57 1.55 -23.27
C LEU A 28 76.01 0.11 -23.39
N ALA A 29 75.49 -0.21 -24.60
CA ALA A 29 75.64 -1.47 -25.35
C ALA A 29 75.12 -2.82 -24.77
N PRO A 30 74.88 -3.86 -25.62
CA PRO A 30 73.83 -4.85 -25.35
C PRO A 30 74.30 -6.29 -25.08
N VAL A 31 73.39 -7.08 -24.51
CA VAL A 31 73.32 -8.55 -24.64
C VAL A 31 71.88 -8.92 -24.99
N ASP A 32 71.70 -9.95 -25.81
CA ASP A 32 70.46 -10.23 -26.55
C ASP A 32 69.64 -11.43 -25.97
N ALA A 33 68.47 -11.66 -26.55
CA ALA A 33 67.66 -12.88 -26.51
C ALA A 33 67.05 -13.34 -25.15
N GLY A 34 65.76 -13.01 -24.99
CA GLY A 34 64.75 -14.00 -25.36
C GLY A 34 64.10 -14.88 -24.28
N ALA A 35 63.08 -14.33 -23.60
CA ALA A 35 61.98 -15.13 -23.05
C ALA A 35 60.68 -14.29 -23.02
N GLN A 36 59.77 -14.50 -23.97
CA GLN A 36 58.39 -14.02 -23.85
C GLN A 36 57.60 -15.01 -22.99
N ALA A 37 56.84 -14.50 -22.00
CA ALA A 37 55.86 -15.33 -21.32
C ALA A 37 54.78 -15.80 -22.32
N PRO A 38 54.30 -17.04 -22.24
CA PRO A 38 53.24 -17.52 -23.13
C PRO A 38 51.97 -16.68 -22.97
N PRO A 39 51.21 -16.42 -24.06
CA PRO A 39 49.95 -15.72 -23.96
C PRO A 39 48.96 -16.52 -23.09
N PRO A 40 48.10 -15.86 -22.30
CA PRO A 40 47.15 -16.54 -21.44
C PRO A 40 46.16 -17.38 -22.27
N GLU A 41 45.82 -18.57 -21.78
CA GLU A 41 44.92 -19.49 -22.47
C GLU A 41 43.56 -18.83 -22.80
N ARG A 42 43.19 -18.95 -24.07
CA ARG A 42 41.93 -18.45 -24.64
C ARG A 42 41.05 -19.64 -24.99
N ASN A 43 39.93 -19.80 -24.28
CA ASN A 43 38.88 -20.73 -24.66
C ASN A 43 38.14 -20.12 -25.87
N LEU A 44 38.54 -20.49 -27.09
CA LEU A 44 37.98 -19.97 -28.33
C LEU A 44 36.65 -20.66 -28.66
N ARG A 45 35.58 -19.88 -28.88
CA ARG A 45 34.24 -20.38 -29.25
C ARG A 45 33.92 -20.13 -30.73
N PHE A 46 34.43 -19.04 -31.31
CA PHE A 46 34.23 -18.67 -32.70
C PHE A 46 35.43 -17.87 -33.23
N THR A 47 35.78 -18.03 -34.51
CA THR A 47 36.72 -17.16 -35.22
C THR A 47 36.41 -17.14 -36.72
N GLU A 48 36.55 -15.98 -37.36
CA GLU A 48 36.32 -15.78 -38.80
C GLU A 48 37.33 -14.77 -39.39
N GLU A 49 37.74 -15.00 -40.65
CA GLU A 49 38.54 -14.04 -41.43
C GLU A 49 37.67 -13.19 -42.35
N LEU A 50 37.71 -11.88 -42.14
CA LEU A 50 36.91 -10.87 -42.84
C LEU A 50 37.78 -10.12 -43.85
N LYS A 51 37.26 -9.96 -45.08
CA LYS A 51 37.93 -9.29 -46.20
C LYS A 51 37.05 -8.17 -46.73
N LEU A 52 37.19 -6.98 -46.17
CA LEU A 52 36.34 -5.83 -46.46
C LEU A 52 36.54 -5.26 -47.87
N GLN A 53 37.78 -5.24 -48.38
CA GLN A 53 38.09 -4.70 -49.71
C GLN A 53 39.12 -5.57 -50.47
N ARG A 54 39.13 -5.49 -51.80
CA ARG A 54 40.13 -6.18 -52.63
C ARG A 54 41.53 -5.58 -52.38
N GLY A 55 42.37 -6.32 -51.66
CA GLY A 55 43.75 -5.95 -51.35
C GLY A 55 43.99 -5.46 -49.92
N SER A 56 42.95 -5.32 -49.10
CA SER A 56 43.14 -5.06 -47.66
C SER A 56 43.69 -6.29 -46.94
N LEU A 57 44.51 -6.08 -45.90
CA LEU A 57 44.88 -7.16 -44.97
C LEU A 57 43.61 -7.80 -44.37
N PRO A 58 43.55 -9.13 -44.20
CA PRO A 58 42.42 -9.78 -43.57
C PRO A 58 42.32 -9.39 -42.08
N LEU A 59 41.10 -9.13 -41.62
CA LEU A 59 40.79 -8.96 -40.21
C LEU A 59 40.33 -10.30 -39.64
N SER A 60 40.69 -10.61 -38.40
CA SER A 60 40.15 -11.77 -37.67
C SER A 60 39.20 -11.27 -36.60
N LEU A 61 37.95 -11.71 -36.66
CA LEU A 61 36.97 -11.57 -35.58
C LEU A 61 36.99 -12.84 -34.75
N SER A 62 37.12 -12.75 -33.43
CA SER A 62 37.18 -13.90 -32.53
C SER A 62 36.34 -13.71 -31.28
N VAL A 63 35.60 -14.74 -30.87
CA VAL A 63 34.85 -14.80 -29.61
C VAL A 63 35.51 -15.83 -28.69
N TYR A 64 36.03 -15.39 -27.54
CA TYR A 64 36.78 -16.25 -26.61
C TYR A 64 36.58 -15.86 -25.14
N GLN A 65 36.72 -16.82 -24.24
CA GLN A 65 36.80 -16.60 -22.79
C GLN A 65 38.26 -16.72 -22.33
N ARG A 66 38.65 -16.02 -21.25
CA ARG A 66 40.00 -16.13 -20.67
C ARG A 66 39.97 -17.21 -19.59
N ALA A 67 40.92 -18.16 -19.61
CA ALA A 67 40.89 -19.33 -18.73
C ALA A 67 41.00 -19.03 -17.22
N TYR A 68 41.44 -17.84 -16.84
CA TYR A 68 41.73 -17.44 -15.45
C TYR A 68 41.08 -16.09 -15.06
N ALA A 69 39.90 -15.77 -15.61
CA ALA A 69 39.11 -14.61 -15.20
C ALA A 69 37.99 -15.03 -14.25
N GLU A 70 37.77 -14.25 -13.17
CA GLU A 70 36.67 -14.48 -12.22
C GLU A 70 35.30 -14.23 -12.87
N GLU A 71 35.22 -13.27 -13.79
CA GLU A 71 34.04 -13.00 -14.62
C GLU A 71 34.00 -13.92 -15.85
N ARG A 72 32.94 -14.72 -16.00
CA ARG A 72 32.76 -15.69 -17.08
C ARG A 72 32.29 -15.10 -18.42
N ILE A 73 32.62 -13.85 -18.70
CA ILE A 73 32.16 -13.11 -19.88
C ILE A 73 32.92 -13.47 -21.17
N TRP A 74 32.20 -13.55 -22.28
CA TRP A 74 32.78 -13.83 -23.60
C TRP A 74 33.34 -12.55 -24.21
N ASN A 75 34.64 -12.53 -24.51
CA ASN A 75 35.34 -11.41 -25.14
C ASN A 75 35.17 -11.54 -26.66
N VAL A 76 34.69 -10.48 -27.32
CA VAL A 76 34.67 -10.34 -28.79
C VAL A 76 35.80 -9.39 -29.18
N GLU A 77 36.71 -9.85 -30.03
CA GLU A 77 37.93 -9.14 -30.44
C GLU A 77 38.05 -9.12 -31.97
N LEU A 78 38.25 -7.94 -32.55
CA LEU A 78 38.60 -7.77 -33.96
C LEU A 78 40.07 -7.35 -34.05
N ALA A 79 40.90 -8.10 -34.79
CA ALA A 79 42.35 -7.89 -34.90
C ALA A 79 42.84 -7.93 -36.36
N SER A 80 43.98 -7.32 -36.66
CA SER A 80 44.56 -7.30 -38.02
C SER A 80 45.53 -8.46 -38.26
N GLY A 81 45.08 -9.50 -38.97
CA GLY A 81 45.86 -10.67 -39.35
C GLY A 81 46.11 -11.70 -38.24
N ALA A 82 46.23 -12.97 -38.62
CA ALA A 82 46.50 -14.07 -37.70
C ALA A 82 47.80 -13.87 -36.90
N GLY A 83 47.68 -13.84 -35.57
CA GLY A 83 48.83 -13.80 -34.64
C GLY A 83 49.29 -12.42 -34.17
N ARG A 84 48.66 -11.30 -34.60
CA ARG A 84 48.95 -9.96 -34.02
C ARG A 84 48.08 -9.67 -32.81
N THR A 85 48.69 -9.18 -31.73
CA THR A 85 48.05 -8.98 -30.40
C THR A 85 47.34 -7.63 -30.23
N SER A 86 47.46 -6.72 -31.19
CA SER A 86 46.79 -5.41 -31.19
C SER A 86 45.36 -5.51 -31.73
N ALA A 87 44.39 -5.62 -30.83
CA ALA A 87 42.98 -5.52 -31.16
C ALA A 87 42.61 -4.11 -31.67
N ILE A 88 41.80 -4.04 -32.72
CA ILE A 88 41.26 -2.82 -33.33
C ILE A 88 40.04 -2.34 -32.54
N CYS A 89 39.21 -3.28 -32.08
CA CYS A 89 38.12 -3.04 -31.14
C CYS A 89 37.84 -4.30 -30.31
N ARG A 90 37.26 -4.09 -29.12
CA ARG A 90 36.86 -5.14 -28.16
C ARG A 90 35.50 -4.83 -27.56
N THR A 91 34.73 -5.87 -27.27
CA THR A 91 33.48 -5.83 -26.48
C THR A 91 33.25 -7.18 -25.83
N THR A 92 32.20 -7.30 -25.03
CA THR A 92 31.79 -8.53 -24.36
C THR A 92 30.39 -8.99 -24.80
N LEU A 93 30.09 -10.26 -24.52
CA LEU A 93 28.78 -10.92 -24.60
C LEU A 93 28.51 -11.66 -23.27
N PRO A 94 27.24 -11.88 -22.88
CA PRO A 94 26.86 -12.60 -21.64
C PRO A 94 27.38 -14.05 -21.60
N GLU A 95 27.49 -14.65 -20.40
CA GLU A 95 27.94 -16.05 -20.21
C GLU A 95 27.09 -17.04 -21.04
N ASP A 96 25.78 -16.79 -21.16
CA ASP A 96 24.82 -17.63 -21.88
C ASP A 96 25.20 -17.90 -23.33
N VAL A 97 25.88 -16.96 -24.01
CA VAL A 97 26.36 -17.14 -25.39
C VAL A 97 27.41 -18.25 -25.50
N GLY A 98 27.99 -18.68 -24.39
CA GLY A 98 28.85 -19.86 -24.30
C GLY A 98 28.12 -21.19 -24.46
N GLN A 99 26.80 -21.24 -24.29
CA GLN A 99 26.02 -22.48 -24.35
C GLN A 99 26.17 -23.16 -25.71
N SER A 100 26.15 -24.50 -25.68
CA SER A 100 26.50 -25.34 -26.84
C SER A 100 25.59 -25.11 -28.06
N PHE A 101 24.34 -24.71 -27.83
CA PHE A 101 23.32 -24.43 -28.84
C PHE A 101 23.45 -23.06 -29.54
N TYR A 102 24.24 -22.11 -29.02
CA TYR A 102 24.48 -20.85 -29.75
C TYR A 102 25.48 -21.05 -30.90
N ARG A 103 25.13 -20.46 -32.04
CA ARG A 103 25.91 -20.36 -33.28
C ARG A 103 26.08 -18.89 -33.62
N PHE A 104 27.18 -18.54 -34.29
CA PHE A 104 27.45 -17.17 -34.68
C PHE A 104 27.26 -16.98 -36.19
N ASP A 105 26.66 -15.86 -36.57
CA ASP A 105 26.58 -15.34 -37.94
C ASP A 105 27.25 -13.96 -38.00
N VAL A 106 27.89 -13.62 -39.11
CA VAL A 106 28.58 -12.34 -39.31
C VAL A 106 28.24 -11.76 -40.66
N GLN A 107 27.69 -10.55 -40.66
CA GLN A 107 27.30 -9.84 -41.86
C GLN A 107 28.07 -8.53 -41.96
N THR A 108 28.77 -8.32 -43.08
CA THR A 108 29.49 -7.06 -43.36
C THR A 108 28.92 -6.36 -44.60
N ARG A 109 28.71 -5.05 -44.49
CA ARG A 109 28.17 -4.19 -45.55
C ARG A 109 28.88 -2.83 -45.55
N GLU A 110 29.17 -2.32 -46.74
CA GLU A 110 29.47 -0.91 -46.97
C GLU A 110 28.15 -0.13 -46.81
N LEU A 111 28.13 0.93 -46.00
CA LEU A 111 26.93 1.79 -45.82
C LEU A 111 27.14 3.17 -46.47
N ASP A 112 28.37 3.68 -46.41
CA ASP A 112 28.82 4.86 -47.13
C ASP A 112 30.22 4.59 -47.70
N GLY A 113 30.70 5.47 -48.59
CA GLY A 113 32.06 5.41 -49.11
C GLY A 113 33.16 5.75 -48.08
N GLN A 114 32.84 5.79 -46.78
CA GLN A 114 33.79 6.03 -45.69
C GLN A 114 33.99 4.83 -44.76
N GLY A 115 33.15 3.79 -44.83
CA GLY A 115 33.29 2.64 -43.95
C GLY A 115 32.31 1.48 -44.15
N HIS A 116 32.60 0.42 -43.39
CA HIS A 116 31.82 -0.82 -43.37
C HIS A 116 31.19 -1.02 -42.00
N ALA A 117 29.91 -1.37 -41.99
CA ALA A 117 29.23 -1.91 -40.81
C ALA A 117 29.41 -3.43 -40.77
N LEU A 118 29.60 -3.94 -39.56
CA LEU A 118 29.65 -5.36 -39.23
C LEU A 118 28.57 -5.65 -38.19
N LEU A 119 27.78 -6.69 -38.43
CA LEU A 119 26.76 -7.20 -37.51
C LEU A 119 27.09 -8.65 -37.17
N LEU A 120 27.58 -8.87 -35.96
CA LEU A 120 27.77 -10.19 -35.35
C LEU A 120 26.47 -10.58 -34.63
N GLN A 121 25.94 -11.76 -34.89
CA GLN A 121 24.75 -12.30 -34.23
C GLN A 121 25.07 -13.63 -33.56
N ALA A 122 24.59 -13.84 -32.34
CA ALA A 122 24.56 -15.13 -31.66
C ALA A 122 23.12 -15.65 -31.67
N LEU A 123 22.89 -16.71 -32.44
CA LEU A 123 21.59 -17.30 -32.75
C LEU A 123 21.55 -18.73 -32.19
N ALA A 124 20.42 -19.15 -31.61
CA ALA A 124 20.27 -20.53 -31.15
C ALA A 124 19.96 -21.50 -32.30
N ASP A 125 20.52 -22.70 -32.23
CA ASP A 125 20.26 -23.80 -33.15
C ASP A 125 18.86 -24.39 -32.86
N GLU A 126 17.91 -24.23 -33.79
CA GLU A 126 16.47 -24.50 -33.56
C GLU A 126 16.14 -25.94 -33.14
N GLY A 127 17.02 -26.91 -33.41
CA GLY A 127 16.87 -28.30 -32.98
C GLY A 127 17.54 -28.65 -31.64
N ARG A 128 18.14 -27.69 -30.93
CA ARG A 128 18.98 -27.93 -29.74
C ARG A 128 18.89 -26.90 -28.61
N GLY A 129 18.27 -25.74 -28.85
CA GLY A 129 18.06 -24.71 -27.83
C GLY A 129 16.71 -24.83 -27.08
N PRO A 130 16.42 -23.87 -26.17
CA PRO A 130 15.07 -23.60 -25.66
C PRO A 130 14.06 -23.24 -26.78
N LEU A 131 12.78 -23.08 -26.43
CA LEU A 131 11.72 -22.75 -27.39
C LEU A 131 11.77 -21.31 -27.94
N ASP A 132 12.24 -20.34 -27.15
CA ASP A 132 12.48 -18.94 -27.59
C ASP A 132 13.65 -18.30 -26.81
N PRO A 133 14.90 -18.71 -27.07
CA PRO A 133 16.09 -18.14 -26.43
C PRO A 133 16.45 -16.77 -27.05
N PRO A 134 17.02 -15.83 -26.25
CA PRO A 134 17.37 -14.51 -26.73
C PRO A 134 18.45 -14.53 -27.82
N VAL A 135 18.27 -13.71 -28.85
CA VAL A 135 19.24 -13.44 -29.90
C VAL A 135 20.08 -12.24 -29.48
N PHE A 136 21.39 -12.45 -29.33
CA PHE A 136 22.32 -11.37 -28.99
C PHE A 136 23.00 -10.84 -30.26
N GLN A 137 23.11 -9.52 -30.40
CA GLN A 137 23.73 -8.87 -31.54
C GLN A 137 24.73 -7.80 -31.13
N ILE A 138 25.81 -7.66 -31.91
CA ILE A 138 26.78 -6.57 -31.81
C ILE A 138 26.94 -5.94 -33.18
N ALA A 139 26.69 -4.63 -33.26
CA ALA A 139 27.01 -3.82 -34.42
C ALA A 139 28.33 -3.06 -34.19
N MET A 140 29.26 -3.20 -35.13
CA MET A 140 30.53 -2.47 -35.18
C MET A 140 30.61 -1.65 -36.46
N TRP A 141 31.27 -0.50 -36.40
CA TRP A 141 31.50 0.39 -37.53
C TRP A 141 32.99 0.59 -37.77
N MET A 142 33.44 0.45 -39.02
CA MET A 142 34.85 0.40 -39.38
C MET A 142 35.18 1.43 -40.47
N LYS A 143 35.96 2.47 -40.13
CA LYS A 143 36.51 3.44 -41.11
C LYS A 143 38.01 3.18 -41.35
N PRO A 144 38.53 3.33 -42.59
CA PRO A 144 39.97 3.27 -42.88
C PRO A 144 40.76 4.25 -42.00
N SER A 145 41.99 3.90 -41.63
CA SER A 145 42.81 4.70 -40.72
C SER A 145 44.31 4.50 -40.93
N GLY A 146 45.11 5.56 -40.71
CA GLY A 146 46.59 5.52 -40.72
C GLY A 146 47.24 4.70 -39.59
N SER A 147 46.45 3.96 -38.81
CA SER A 147 46.88 2.97 -37.82
C SER A 147 47.71 1.81 -38.41
N PRO A 148 48.55 1.11 -37.62
CA PRO A 148 49.26 -0.11 -38.06
C PRO A 148 48.35 -1.29 -38.47
N SER A 149 47.04 -1.20 -38.20
CA SER A 149 45.99 -2.13 -38.65
C SER A 149 45.31 -1.71 -39.95
N GLY A 150 45.52 -0.49 -40.44
CA GLY A 150 44.83 0.10 -41.60
C GLY A 150 43.37 0.52 -41.34
N TRP A 151 42.83 0.25 -40.15
CA TRP A 151 41.42 0.41 -39.80
C TRP A 151 41.25 0.96 -38.38
N SER A 152 40.18 1.75 -38.20
CA SER A 152 39.60 2.12 -36.92
C SER A 152 38.25 1.40 -36.76
N CYS A 153 37.87 1.04 -35.53
CA CYS A 153 36.60 0.34 -35.26
C CYS A 153 35.96 0.90 -33.98
N GLY A 154 34.65 1.16 -34.03
CA GLY A 154 33.81 1.49 -32.88
C GLY A 154 32.62 0.53 -32.76
N VAL A 155 32.21 0.21 -31.53
CA VAL A 155 30.97 -0.55 -31.28
C VAL A 155 29.82 0.45 -31.26
N ILE A 156 28.91 0.34 -32.22
CA ILE A 156 27.83 1.32 -32.46
C ILE A 156 26.47 0.86 -31.93
N GLY A 157 26.32 -0.44 -31.65
CA GLY A 157 25.08 -0.99 -31.09
C GLY A 157 25.29 -2.36 -30.46
N ARG A 158 24.45 -2.66 -29.48
CA ARG A 158 24.19 -4.01 -28.98
C ARG A 158 22.68 -4.23 -29.01
N GLY A 159 22.26 -5.43 -29.39
CA GLY A 159 20.86 -5.83 -29.48
C GLY A 159 20.61 -7.11 -28.71
N GLU A 160 19.44 -7.20 -28.10
CA GLU A 160 18.90 -8.39 -27.47
C GLU A 160 17.40 -8.42 -27.77
N PHE A 161 16.89 -9.58 -28.21
CA PHE A 161 15.48 -9.77 -28.54
C PHE A 161 15.10 -11.26 -28.55
N THR A 162 13.81 -11.54 -28.33
CA THR A 162 13.20 -12.86 -28.56
C THR A 162 12.33 -12.84 -29.81
N ARG A 163 11.83 -14.01 -30.26
CA ARG A 163 10.85 -14.07 -31.37
C ARG A 163 9.50 -13.46 -30.97
N LEU A 164 9.18 -13.41 -29.68
CA LEU A 164 7.93 -12.87 -29.16
C LEU A 164 7.95 -11.35 -28.89
N ASP A 165 9.08 -10.77 -28.47
CA ASP A 165 9.17 -9.32 -28.20
C ASP A 165 9.71 -8.48 -29.36
N GLY A 166 10.58 -9.03 -30.22
CA GLY A 166 11.29 -8.30 -31.29
C GLY A 166 12.39 -7.34 -30.82
N GLY A 167 12.43 -7.03 -29.52
CA GLY A 167 13.47 -6.29 -28.78
C GLY A 167 14.24 -5.21 -29.52
N SER A 168 15.53 -5.10 -29.20
CA SER A 168 16.46 -4.13 -29.83
C SER A 168 17.12 -4.75 -31.07
N SER A 169 16.34 -5.46 -31.90
CA SER A 169 16.83 -6.11 -33.11
C SER A 169 17.48 -5.10 -34.07
N MET A 170 18.63 -5.47 -34.62
CA MET A 170 19.35 -4.72 -35.64
C MET A 170 19.41 -5.53 -36.94
N ALA A 171 19.25 -4.87 -38.07
CA ALA A 171 19.29 -5.50 -39.40
C ALA A 171 19.74 -4.51 -40.48
N PHE A 172 20.38 -5.03 -41.52
CA PHE A 172 20.56 -4.27 -42.76
C PHE A 172 19.24 -4.22 -43.54
N ARG A 173 18.79 -3.03 -43.92
CA ARG A 173 17.60 -2.83 -44.76
C ARG A 173 17.92 -1.86 -45.89
N SER A 174 17.31 -2.10 -47.04
CA SER A 174 17.18 -1.08 -48.08
C SER A 174 16.13 -0.07 -47.62
N LEU A 175 16.47 1.21 -47.60
CA LEU A 175 15.54 2.30 -47.34
C LEU A 175 15.32 3.07 -48.65
N GLU A 176 14.05 3.32 -48.94
CA GLU A 176 13.62 4.28 -49.96
C GLU A 176 13.59 5.67 -49.28
N LEU A 177 14.22 6.65 -49.92
CA LEU A 177 14.29 8.04 -49.50
C LEU A 177 13.82 8.90 -50.68
N ASP A 178 12.78 9.70 -50.45
CA ASP A 178 12.10 10.64 -51.35
C ASP A 178 12.39 10.53 -52.86
N ASP A 179 11.51 9.78 -53.53
CA ASP A 179 11.01 9.84 -54.93
C ASP A 179 11.98 9.99 -56.13
N ASP A 180 13.28 10.23 -55.95
CA ASP A 180 14.27 10.37 -57.06
C ASP A 180 15.70 9.90 -56.68
N GLN A 181 15.85 9.06 -55.64
CA GLN A 181 17.14 8.49 -55.24
C GLN A 181 17.18 6.96 -55.25
N THR A 182 18.36 6.40 -55.56
CA THR A 182 18.58 4.95 -55.50
C THR A 182 18.46 4.43 -54.07
N PRO A 183 17.81 3.27 -53.82
CA PRO A 183 17.60 2.75 -52.47
C PRO A 183 18.92 2.60 -51.70
N THR A 184 19.00 3.25 -50.54
CA THR A 184 20.23 3.27 -49.73
C THR A 184 20.20 2.12 -48.72
N LEU A 185 21.28 1.34 -48.68
CA LEU A 185 21.43 0.28 -47.69
C LEU A 185 21.84 0.88 -46.35
N ALA A 186 20.98 0.76 -45.34
CA ALA A 186 21.23 1.25 -43.99
C ALA A 186 21.23 0.11 -42.97
N LEU A 187 21.93 0.32 -41.84
CA LEU A 187 21.74 -0.47 -40.63
C LEU A 187 20.63 0.18 -39.79
N VAL A 188 19.55 -0.55 -39.51
CA VAL A 188 18.45 -0.07 -38.66
C VAL A 188 18.35 -0.84 -37.36
N ARG A 189 17.73 -0.24 -36.35
CA ARG A 189 17.40 -0.83 -35.04
C ARG A 189 15.90 -0.67 -34.75
N SER A 190 15.25 -1.69 -34.19
CA SER A 190 13.88 -1.55 -33.65
C SER A 190 13.89 -0.82 -32.30
N GLY A 191 13.04 0.19 -32.15
CA GLY A 191 12.93 0.95 -30.91
C GLY A 191 12.29 0.13 -29.78
N THR A 192 13.03 -0.12 -28.70
CA THR A 192 12.52 -0.78 -27.48
C THR A 192 11.83 0.15 -26.50
N SER A 193 11.71 1.43 -26.86
CA SER A 193 11.00 2.43 -26.06
C SER A 193 9.51 2.11 -25.97
N ARG A 194 9.08 1.58 -24.82
CA ARG A 194 7.69 1.72 -24.32
C ARG A 194 7.35 3.18 -23.92
N GLY A 195 8.09 4.16 -24.46
CA GLY A 195 7.95 5.57 -24.15
C GLY A 195 7.12 6.24 -25.22
N ALA A 196 6.32 7.22 -24.79
CA ALA A 196 5.57 8.16 -25.63
C ALA A 196 4.58 7.52 -26.63
N ARG A 197 3.28 7.65 -26.35
CA ARG A 197 2.23 7.46 -27.37
C ARG A 197 1.64 8.79 -27.80
N PHE A 198 1.50 8.94 -29.11
CA PHE A 198 0.60 9.90 -29.72
C PHE A 198 -0.83 9.32 -29.67
N CYS A 199 -1.79 10.09 -29.18
CA CYS A 199 -3.18 9.66 -29.06
C CYS A 199 -3.79 9.49 -30.47
N GLY A 200 -4.40 8.34 -30.75
CA GLY A 200 -5.13 8.11 -32.01
C GLY A 200 -4.38 7.33 -33.10
N LEU A 201 -3.15 6.87 -32.87
CA LEU A 201 -2.46 5.90 -33.73
C LEU A 201 -2.68 4.45 -33.24
N GLN A 202 -2.67 3.50 -34.17
CA GLN A 202 -2.67 2.06 -33.90
C GLN A 202 -1.30 1.59 -33.37
N ARG A 203 -1.30 0.43 -32.70
CA ARG A 203 -0.05 -0.17 -32.14
C ARG A 203 1.02 -0.56 -33.17
N GLU A 204 0.66 -0.56 -34.45
CA GLU A 204 1.56 -0.94 -35.55
C GLU A 204 2.19 0.31 -36.20
N GLU A 205 1.48 1.45 -36.21
CA GLU A 205 1.95 2.80 -36.58
C GLU A 205 2.87 3.45 -35.49
N ASP A 206 2.82 2.90 -34.27
CA ASP A 206 3.54 3.32 -33.06
C ASP A 206 4.98 2.71 -32.98
N ARG A 207 5.31 1.73 -33.85
CA ARG A 207 6.61 1.03 -33.83
C ARG A 207 7.71 1.79 -34.58
N GLY A 208 8.22 2.84 -33.96
CA GLY A 208 9.40 3.57 -34.46
C GLY A 208 10.64 2.67 -34.64
N PHE A 209 11.39 2.92 -35.71
CA PHE A 209 12.72 2.36 -35.96
C PHE A 209 13.75 3.48 -35.98
N GLU A 210 15.01 3.13 -35.70
CA GLU A 210 16.13 4.06 -35.79
C GLU A 210 17.08 3.63 -36.91
N VAL A 211 17.68 4.60 -37.59
CA VAL A 211 18.65 4.41 -38.67
C VAL A 211 20.04 4.81 -38.18
N PHE A 212 21.08 4.04 -38.48
CA PHE A 212 22.46 4.41 -38.16
C PHE A 212 22.99 5.47 -39.12
N ASP A 213 23.44 6.61 -38.59
CA ASP A 213 24.09 7.70 -39.33
C ASP A 213 25.63 7.55 -39.28
N PRO A 214 26.32 7.24 -40.41
CA PRO A 214 27.78 7.09 -40.47
C PRO A 214 28.58 8.39 -40.27
N SER A 215 27.94 9.56 -40.35
CA SER A 215 28.54 10.87 -40.12
C SER A 215 28.52 11.26 -38.64
N GLN A 216 27.41 10.98 -37.95
CA GLN A 216 27.26 11.21 -36.51
C GLN A 216 27.76 10.05 -35.65
N GLY A 217 27.89 8.84 -36.21
CA GLY A 217 28.35 7.64 -35.51
C GLY A 217 27.34 7.09 -34.51
N ARG A 218 26.04 7.39 -34.67
CA ARG A 218 24.94 6.99 -33.78
C ARG A 218 23.68 6.62 -34.56
N PHE A 219 22.74 5.98 -33.88
CA PHE A 219 21.37 5.82 -34.36
C PHE A 219 20.58 7.13 -34.20
N VAL A 220 19.69 7.41 -35.15
CA VAL A 220 18.75 8.54 -35.20
C VAL A 220 17.35 8.02 -35.56
N ALA A 221 16.27 8.72 -35.20
CA ALA A 221 14.91 8.28 -35.51
C ALA A 221 14.68 8.20 -37.04
N GLY A 222 14.04 7.12 -37.49
CA GLY A 222 13.58 6.92 -38.86
C GLY A 222 12.08 7.18 -38.94
N ASP A 223 11.68 8.45 -39.03
CA ASP A 223 10.27 8.84 -38.97
C ASP A 223 9.53 8.61 -40.30
N ARG A 224 8.39 7.93 -40.20
CA ARG A 224 7.34 7.85 -41.24
C ARG A 224 6.18 8.76 -40.83
N ILE A 225 6.34 10.07 -41.00
CA ILE A 225 5.29 11.08 -40.74
C ILE A 225 4.14 10.92 -41.75
N ASP A 226 4.46 10.52 -42.99
CA ASP A 226 3.53 10.22 -44.06
C ASP A 226 2.41 9.24 -43.64
N LEU A 227 2.78 8.14 -42.97
CA LEU A 227 1.83 7.11 -42.49
C LEU A 227 0.92 7.59 -41.35
N ARG A 228 1.08 8.81 -40.85
CA ARG A 228 0.33 9.35 -39.70
C ARG A 228 -0.73 10.38 -40.09
N THR A 229 -0.66 10.91 -41.32
CA THR A 229 -1.61 11.89 -41.88
C THR A 229 -2.78 11.27 -42.65
N ASP A 230 -2.69 10.00 -43.07
CA ASP A 230 -3.79 9.31 -43.76
C ASP A 230 -5.08 9.30 -42.91
N ASP A 231 -6.23 9.61 -43.51
CA ASP A 231 -7.54 9.81 -42.86
C ASP A 231 -7.65 10.98 -41.84
N ALA A 232 -6.67 11.90 -41.76
CA ALA A 232 -6.79 13.08 -40.90
C ALA A 232 -7.80 14.12 -41.43
N ILE A 233 -8.73 14.57 -40.59
CA ILE A 233 -9.78 15.55 -40.94
C ILE A 233 -9.18 16.97 -40.98
N PRO A 234 -9.33 17.74 -42.08
CA PRO A 234 -8.82 19.11 -42.13
C PRO A 234 -9.63 20.07 -41.24
N LEU A 235 -8.93 20.93 -40.50
CA LEU A 235 -9.46 22.05 -39.73
C LEU A 235 -8.57 23.30 -39.91
N ASP A 236 -9.15 24.49 -39.74
CA ASP A 236 -8.42 25.75 -39.68
C ASP A 236 -8.42 26.30 -38.24
N ALA A 237 -7.27 26.78 -37.77
CA ALA A 237 -7.17 27.59 -36.56
C ALA A 237 -7.65 29.03 -36.87
N THR A 238 -8.65 29.51 -36.14
CA THR A 238 -9.33 30.79 -36.44
C THR A 238 -9.10 31.84 -35.35
N LEU A 239 -9.28 33.12 -35.69
CA LEU A 239 -9.35 34.16 -34.66
C LEU A 239 -10.68 34.02 -33.90
N PRO A 240 -10.66 33.98 -32.55
CA PRO A 240 -11.87 33.87 -31.76
C PRO A 240 -12.73 35.16 -31.88
N PRO A 241 -14.08 35.06 -31.77
CA PRO A 241 -14.97 36.22 -31.92
C PRO A 241 -14.86 37.24 -30.76
N ARG A 242 -14.17 36.88 -29.67
CA ARG A 242 -13.84 37.67 -28.48
C ARG A 242 -12.48 37.19 -27.95
N PRO A 243 -11.70 38.02 -27.24
CA PRO A 243 -10.39 37.60 -26.72
C PRO A 243 -10.47 36.33 -25.85
N LEU A 244 -9.57 35.37 -26.08
CA LEU A 244 -9.48 34.15 -25.30
C LEU A 244 -8.69 34.38 -24.00
N HIS A 245 -9.31 34.02 -22.89
CA HIS A 245 -8.67 33.91 -21.58
C HIS A 245 -8.37 32.43 -21.26
N ALA A 246 -7.50 32.19 -20.28
CA ALA A 246 -7.29 30.84 -19.77
C ALA A 246 -8.57 30.31 -19.11
N PRO A 247 -8.95 29.03 -19.27
CA PRO A 247 -10.10 28.45 -18.60
C PRO A 247 -10.02 28.63 -17.08
N MET A 248 -11.12 29.06 -16.50
CA MET A 248 -11.26 29.20 -15.04
C MET A 248 -11.34 27.84 -14.34
N THR A 249 -11.68 26.78 -15.09
CA THR A 249 -11.80 25.41 -14.61
C THR A 249 -10.45 24.80 -14.24
N THR A 250 -10.47 23.84 -13.31
CA THR A 250 -9.29 23.05 -12.90
C THR A 250 -9.49 21.55 -13.15
N ASN A 251 -8.39 20.79 -13.21
CA ASN A 251 -8.42 19.33 -13.33
C ASN A 251 -9.12 18.77 -14.60
N VAL A 252 -9.33 19.61 -15.62
CA VAL A 252 -9.88 19.24 -16.93
C VAL A 252 -8.88 18.43 -17.75
N PHE A 253 -7.61 18.81 -17.73
CA PHE A 253 -6.53 18.14 -18.43
C PHE A 253 -5.22 18.21 -17.64
N SER A 254 -4.25 17.41 -18.05
CA SER A 254 -2.87 17.50 -17.61
C SER A 254 -1.98 17.02 -18.74
N TRP A 255 -1.13 17.89 -19.27
CA TRP A 255 0.02 17.47 -20.08
C TRP A 255 0.89 16.52 -19.25
N THR A 256 1.22 15.36 -19.83
CA THR A 256 1.95 14.27 -19.16
C THR A 256 3.29 13.98 -19.83
N LEU A 257 3.45 14.39 -21.10
CA LEU A 257 4.46 13.88 -22.01
C LEU A 257 4.76 14.92 -23.10
N ALA A 258 6.02 15.13 -23.41
CA ALA A 258 6.52 15.70 -24.66
C ALA A 258 7.70 14.86 -25.16
N THR A 259 7.91 14.86 -26.49
CA THR A 259 9.06 14.21 -27.13
C THR A 259 10.39 14.72 -26.58
N SER A 260 10.52 16.03 -26.37
CA SER A 260 11.66 16.66 -25.71
C SER A 260 11.28 18.03 -25.10
N ASP A 261 12.29 18.73 -24.58
CA ASP A 261 12.26 20.17 -24.32
C ASP A 261 13.71 20.67 -24.43
N VAL A 262 13.99 21.62 -25.32
CA VAL A 262 15.37 22.11 -25.58
C VAL A 262 16.03 22.74 -24.33
N ARG A 263 15.25 23.03 -23.28
CA ARG A 263 15.72 23.59 -22.01
C ARG A 263 16.20 22.52 -21.01
N GLY A 264 15.96 21.22 -21.28
CA GLY A 264 16.37 20.12 -20.40
C GLY A 264 16.98 18.94 -21.18
N ALA A 265 18.27 18.66 -20.98
CA ALA A 265 18.91 17.50 -21.58
C ALA A 265 18.27 16.19 -21.04
N PRO A 266 17.75 15.29 -21.90
CA PRO A 266 17.06 14.09 -21.44
C PRO A 266 18.04 13.09 -20.83
N VAL A 267 18.03 12.97 -19.50
CA VAL A 267 18.85 12.00 -18.76
C VAL A 267 18.33 10.59 -19.07
N GLY A 268 19.00 9.92 -20.02
CA GLY A 268 18.66 8.56 -20.43
C GLY A 268 17.51 8.43 -21.44
N GLY A 269 17.15 9.50 -22.16
CA GLY A 269 16.14 9.44 -23.24
C GLY A 269 14.70 9.25 -22.77
N LEU A 270 14.39 9.56 -21.51
CA LEU A 270 13.03 9.57 -20.99
C LEU A 270 12.30 10.88 -21.38
N PRO A 271 11.07 10.81 -21.91
CA PRO A 271 10.29 12.00 -22.29
C PRO A 271 9.91 12.84 -21.06
N ALA A 272 9.94 14.17 -21.21
CA ALA A 272 9.70 15.11 -20.13
C ALA A 272 8.22 15.52 -20.04
N ARG A 273 7.81 16.07 -18.88
CA ARG A 273 6.48 16.69 -18.73
C ARG A 273 6.58 18.19 -19.05
N PRO A 274 5.89 18.71 -20.08
CA PRO A 274 5.98 20.11 -20.45
C PRO A 274 5.18 20.97 -19.47
N ILE A 275 5.88 21.68 -18.60
CA ILE A 275 5.29 22.54 -17.55
C ILE A 275 4.79 23.90 -18.06
N SER A 276 4.99 24.20 -19.34
CA SER A 276 4.76 25.50 -19.99
C SER A 276 3.57 25.48 -20.96
N LEU A 277 2.57 24.63 -20.72
CA LEU A 277 1.33 24.54 -21.49
C LEU A 277 0.17 24.36 -20.50
N GLY A 278 -0.92 25.11 -20.68
CA GLY A 278 -2.05 25.10 -19.74
C GLY A 278 -1.80 25.73 -18.37
N ASP A 279 -0.70 26.47 -18.20
CA ASP A 279 -0.49 27.37 -17.05
C ASP A 279 -1.30 28.68 -17.21
N GLY A 280 -1.57 29.08 -18.46
CA GLY A 280 -2.23 30.33 -18.84
C GLY A 280 -1.27 31.52 -19.02
N ASP A 281 0.05 31.31 -18.88
CA ASP A 281 1.07 32.36 -18.94
C ASP A 281 1.83 32.34 -20.27
N LEU A 282 1.46 33.26 -21.17
CA LEU A 282 2.11 33.43 -22.48
C LEU A 282 3.60 33.81 -22.39
N MET A 283 4.10 34.16 -21.20
CA MET A 283 5.52 34.42 -20.94
C MET A 283 6.33 33.12 -20.78
N THR A 284 5.68 31.95 -20.69
CA THR A 284 6.28 30.64 -20.85
C THR A 284 6.09 30.12 -22.29
N ALA A 285 6.67 28.95 -22.61
CA ALA A 285 6.43 28.20 -23.84
C ALA A 285 7.02 26.78 -23.73
N TRP A 286 6.42 25.80 -24.40
CA TRP A 286 7.09 24.57 -24.81
C TRP A 286 7.96 24.87 -26.03
N ILE A 287 9.19 24.35 -26.05
CA ILE A 287 10.20 24.66 -27.08
C ILE A 287 10.91 23.37 -27.51
N GLU A 288 10.82 23.07 -28.81
CA GLU A 288 11.25 21.82 -29.45
C GLU A 288 12.12 22.08 -30.69
N GLY A 289 12.66 21.04 -31.32
CA GLY A 289 13.28 21.12 -32.65
C GLY A 289 14.73 21.56 -32.65
N SER A 290 15.66 20.66 -32.35
CA SER A 290 17.10 20.90 -32.47
C SER A 290 17.68 20.57 -33.86
N GLY A 291 16.98 20.97 -34.93
CA GLY A 291 17.41 20.69 -36.31
C GLY A 291 16.42 21.19 -37.35
N ASP A 292 15.26 20.54 -37.45
CA ASP A 292 14.42 20.55 -38.65
C ASP A 292 13.01 21.10 -38.46
N GLY A 293 12.87 22.14 -37.64
CA GLY A 293 11.56 22.81 -37.45
C GLY A 293 10.55 21.97 -36.68
N GLY A 294 11.03 20.98 -35.93
CA GLY A 294 10.26 20.12 -35.03
C GLY A 294 9.22 19.21 -35.68
N ALA A 295 9.28 18.97 -36.98
CA ALA A 295 8.39 18.02 -37.63
C ALA A 295 8.47 16.63 -36.97
N GLY A 296 7.32 16.06 -36.60
CA GLY A 296 7.20 14.78 -35.89
C GLY A 296 7.28 14.87 -34.36
N GLU A 297 7.81 15.96 -33.79
CA GLU A 297 7.83 16.20 -32.34
C GLU A 297 6.43 16.53 -31.83
N TYR A 298 6.06 16.04 -30.63
CA TYR A 298 4.69 16.08 -30.13
C TYR A 298 4.56 16.11 -28.61
N VAL A 299 3.37 16.55 -28.18
CA VAL A 299 2.97 16.73 -26.79
C VAL A 299 1.64 16.02 -26.52
N SER A 300 1.50 15.33 -25.38
CA SER A 300 0.29 14.57 -25.01
C SER A 300 -0.24 14.90 -23.61
N ALA A 301 -1.56 15.02 -23.49
CA ALA A 301 -2.29 15.26 -22.26
C ALA A 301 -3.26 14.13 -21.95
N ASN A 302 -3.36 13.79 -20.66
CA ASN A 302 -4.54 13.11 -20.14
C ASN A 302 -5.67 14.13 -20.00
N VAL A 303 -6.87 13.80 -20.49
CA VAL A 303 -8.05 14.69 -20.49
C VAL A 303 -9.19 14.04 -19.70
N THR A 304 -10.07 14.86 -19.13
CA THR A 304 -11.28 14.39 -18.45
C THR A 304 -12.36 13.95 -19.43
N THR A 305 -13.03 12.83 -19.13
CA THR A 305 -14.27 12.43 -19.80
C THR A 305 -15.52 12.86 -19.02
N ALA A 306 -15.37 13.71 -17.99
CA ALA A 306 -16.50 14.29 -17.26
C ALA A 306 -17.29 15.29 -18.11
N VAL A 307 -16.60 16.08 -18.94
CA VAL A 307 -17.17 17.03 -19.90
C VAL A 307 -16.51 16.85 -21.27
N PRO A 308 -17.21 17.10 -22.38
CA PRO A 308 -16.61 17.06 -23.71
C PRO A 308 -15.79 18.33 -24.00
N VAL A 309 -14.73 18.17 -24.80
CA VAL A 309 -13.92 19.27 -25.34
C VAL A 309 -14.58 19.77 -26.62
N ARG A 310 -14.84 21.08 -26.74
CA ARG A 310 -15.43 21.70 -27.93
C ARG A 310 -14.41 22.39 -28.84
N ALA A 311 -13.27 22.78 -28.29
CA ALA A 311 -12.21 23.47 -29.02
C ALA A 311 -10.85 23.36 -28.30
N LEU A 312 -9.78 23.77 -28.98
CA LEU A 312 -8.47 24.05 -28.38
C LEU A 312 -8.14 25.55 -28.54
N ARG A 313 -7.66 26.16 -27.45
CA ARG A 313 -6.90 27.42 -27.48
C ARG A 313 -5.46 27.09 -27.89
N LEU A 314 -4.94 27.78 -28.89
CA LEU A 314 -3.54 27.68 -29.33
C LEU A 314 -2.90 29.08 -29.30
N PHE A 315 -1.69 29.21 -28.78
CA PHE A 315 -0.84 30.38 -29.00
C PHE A 315 0.49 29.95 -29.65
N PRO A 316 0.66 30.15 -30.98
CA PRO A 316 1.88 29.79 -31.69
C PRO A 316 2.99 30.83 -31.41
N GLY A 317 4.25 30.39 -31.34
CA GLY A 317 5.38 31.23 -30.96
C GLY A 317 5.47 31.46 -29.44
N HIS A 318 6.48 32.23 -29.02
CA HIS A 318 6.76 32.51 -27.60
C HIS A 318 6.37 33.93 -27.21
N GLY A 319 5.43 34.10 -26.28
CA GLY A 319 4.84 35.40 -25.92
C GLY A 319 5.70 36.31 -25.03
N ARG A 320 6.95 35.97 -24.73
CA ARG A 320 7.77 36.74 -23.76
C ARG A 320 8.15 38.16 -24.21
N SER A 321 8.41 38.38 -25.49
CA SER A 321 8.65 39.70 -26.10
C SER A 321 8.46 39.62 -27.62
N PRO A 322 8.37 40.75 -28.36
CA PRO A 322 8.41 40.73 -29.82
C PRO A 322 9.62 39.98 -30.39
N ASP A 323 10.79 40.16 -29.78
CA ASP A 323 12.05 39.52 -30.19
C ASP A 323 12.05 37.99 -29.93
N HIS A 324 11.25 37.52 -28.97
CA HIS A 324 11.03 36.08 -28.77
C HIS A 324 10.01 35.55 -29.79
N PHE A 325 8.91 36.27 -30.02
CA PHE A 325 7.86 35.84 -30.95
C PHE A 325 8.33 35.79 -32.43
N GLU A 326 9.13 36.76 -32.86
CA GLU A 326 9.79 36.75 -34.17
C GLU A 326 11.12 35.97 -34.15
N GLY A 327 11.60 35.55 -32.98
CA GLY A 327 12.87 34.85 -32.80
C GLY A 327 12.78 33.37 -33.11
N TYR A 328 11.87 32.67 -32.44
CA TYR A 328 11.62 31.22 -32.58
C TYR A 328 10.82 30.89 -33.84
N ALA A 329 10.91 29.63 -34.29
CA ALA A 329 10.01 29.11 -35.31
C ALA A 329 8.58 28.95 -34.76
N ARG A 330 7.60 29.03 -35.66
CA ARG A 330 6.16 28.98 -35.33
C ARG A 330 5.50 27.83 -36.10
N PRO A 331 4.65 26.99 -35.49
CA PRO A 331 3.97 25.92 -36.23
C PRO A 331 3.01 26.52 -37.26
N THR A 332 3.00 25.96 -38.47
CA THR A 332 2.04 26.28 -39.55
C THR A 332 1.03 25.17 -39.74
N GLU A 333 1.39 23.92 -39.42
CA GLU A 333 0.48 22.76 -39.44
C GLU A 333 0.71 21.89 -38.21
N LEU A 334 -0.39 21.43 -37.57
CA LEU A 334 -0.38 20.50 -36.43
C LEU A 334 -1.30 19.31 -36.69
N LEU A 335 -0.86 18.10 -36.35
CA LEU A 335 -1.73 16.94 -36.22
C LEU A 335 -2.27 16.86 -34.78
N ILE A 336 -3.57 17.04 -34.59
CA ILE A 336 -4.25 16.81 -33.32
C ILE A 336 -4.82 15.39 -33.32
N GLY A 337 -4.48 14.59 -32.31
CA GLY A 337 -4.91 13.19 -32.19
C GLY A 337 -5.66 12.91 -30.90
N LEU A 338 -6.71 12.09 -30.96
CA LEU A 338 -7.62 11.79 -29.85
C LEU A 338 -7.66 10.30 -29.48
N SER A 339 -8.08 10.02 -28.24
CA SER A 339 -8.18 8.66 -27.66
C SER A 339 -9.05 7.64 -28.41
N ASP A 340 -9.91 8.09 -29.31
CA ASP A 340 -10.87 7.26 -30.08
C ASP A 340 -10.39 6.94 -31.50
N GLY A 341 -9.22 7.46 -31.91
CA GLY A 341 -8.68 7.30 -33.26
C GLY A 341 -8.93 8.50 -34.18
N LEU A 342 -9.73 9.49 -33.75
CA LEU A 342 -9.90 10.71 -34.52
C LEU A 342 -8.60 11.51 -34.59
N ARG A 343 -8.25 11.94 -35.79
CA ARG A 343 -7.08 12.75 -36.12
C ARG A 343 -7.51 13.94 -36.95
N PHE A 344 -6.96 15.12 -36.67
CA PHE A 344 -7.26 16.36 -37.38
C PHE A 344 -5.95 17.03 -37.84
N ASN A 345 -5.82 17.33 -39.13
CA ASN A 345 -4.75 18.23 -39.59
C ASN A 345 -5.24 19.68 -39.45
N VAL A 346 -4.53 20.47 -38.64
CA VAL A 346 -4.88 21.84 -38.30
C VAL A 346 -3.92 22.81 -38.98
N ASN A 347 -4.45 23.54 -39.97
CA ASN A 347 -3.79 24.65 -40.63
C ASN A 347 -3.77 25.90 -39.71
N ILE A 348 -2.63 26.58 -39.60
CA ILE A 348 -2.44 27.75 -38.73
C ILE A 348 -2.14 29.00 -39.58
N PRO A 349 -2.98 30.05 -39.54
CA PRO A 349 -2.76 31.27 -40.30
C PRO A 349 -1.59 32.08 -39.72
N SER A 350 -0.71 32.55 -40.60
CA SER A 350 0.33 33.51 -40.22
C SER A 350 -0.30 34.86 -39.88
N LEU A 351 -0.15 35.30 -38.63
CA LEU A 351 -0.73 36.52 -38.06
C LEU A 351 0.32 37.33 -37.30
N SER A 352 0.13 38.65 -37.23
CA SER A 352 1.02 39.51 -36.44
C SER A 352 0.92 39.19 -34.95
N GLN A 353 2.03 39.31 -34.22
CA GLN A 353 2.07 39.17 -32.77
C GLN A 353 0.95 39.98 -32.10
N LYS A 354 0.80 41.26 -32.49
CA LYS A 354 -0.21 42.16 -31.91
C LYS A 354 -1.61 41.56 -32.02
N THR A 355 -1.98 41.03 -33.18
CA THR A 355 -3.30 40.41 -33.42
C THR A 355 -3.52 39.19 -32.53
N LEU A 356 -2.51 38.33 -32.37
CA LEU A 356 -2.58 37.16 -31.50
C LEU A 356 -2.70 37.53 -30.01
N PHE A 357 -2.01 38.59 -29.56
CA PHE A 357 -2.14 39.11 -28.19
C PHE A 357 -3.51 39.74 -27.93
N GLU A 358 -3.99 40.59 -28.84
CA GLU A 358 -5.32 41.22 -28.73
C GLU A 358 -6.46 40.20 -28.75
N ALA A 359 -6.28 39.08 -29.46
CA ALA A 359 -7.21 37.95 -29.48
C ALA A 359 -6.98 36.90 -28.38
N GLY A 360 -5.89 36.97 -27.61
CA GLY A 360 -5.54 35.98 -26.60
C GLY A 360 -5.19 34.58 -27.15
N GLY A 361 -4.84 34.48 -28.43
CA GLY A 361 -4.55 33.24 -29.17
C GLY A 361 -5.52 32.96 -30.32
N LEU A 362 -5.41 31.75 -30.87
CA LEU A 362 -6.26 31.15 -31.90
C LEU A 362 -7.22 30.11 -31.28
N LEU A 363 -8.32 29.85 -31.99
CA LEU A 363 -9.33 28.87 -31.66
C LEU A 363 -9.40 27.78 -32.75
N ILE A 364 -9.10 26.54 -32.38
CA ILE A 364 -9.32 25.34 -33.20
C ILE A 364 -10.64 24.74 -32.72
N SER A 365 -11.71 24.89 -33.49
CA SER A 365 -13.04 24.35 -33.11
C SER A 365 -13.23 22.94 -33.66
N PHE A 366 -13.64 22.00 -32.81
CA PHE A 366 -14.04 20.66 -33.29
C PHE A 366 -15.44 20.72 -33.92
N PRO A 367 -15.75 19.88 -34.94
CA PRO A 367 -17.07 19.88 -35.57
C PRO A 367 -18.22 19.56 -34.60
N GLU A 368 -17.96 18.66 -33.63
CA GLU A 368 -18.84 18.35 -32.51
C GLU A 368 -18.01 18.23 -31.22
N PRO A 369 -18.61 18.43 -30.01
CA PRO A 369 -17.88 18.29 -28.75
C PRO A 369 -17.44 16.84 -28.47
N VAL A 370 -16.13 16.59 -28.41
CA VAL A 370 -15.54 15.25 -28.30
C VAL A 370 -15.32 14.82 -26.84
N TYR A 371 -15.59 13.55 -26.53
CA TYR A 371 -15.25 12.94 -25.25
C TYR A 371 -13.94 12.15 -25.38
N THR A 372 -12.83 12.70 -24.88
CA THR A 372 -11.52 12.05 -24.96
C THR A 372 -10.85 11.91 -23.58
N ASN A 373 -10.01 10.89 -23.42
CA ASN A 373 -9.12 10.75 -22.27
C ASN A 373 -7.63 11.02 -22.58
N CYS A 374 -7.28 11.21 -23.85
CA CYS A 374 -5.92 11.32 -24.37
C CYS A 374 -5.97 12.29 -25.56
N LEU A 375 -5.31 13.44 -25.45
CA LEU A 375 -5.19 14.41 -26.54
C LEU A 375 -3.72 14.67 -26.83
N SER A 376 -3.31 14.53 -28.09
CA SER A 376 -1.97 14.88 -28.57
C SER A 376 -1.99 16.01 -29.59
N ALA A 377 -0.89 16.75 -29.67
CA ALA A 377 -0.58 17.65 -30.76
C ALA A 377 0.86 17.41 -31.24
N MET A 378 1.02 17.13 -32.53
CA MET A 378 2.30 16.91 -33.22
C MET A 378 2.52 18.05 -34.22
N ILE A 379 3.75 18.54 -34.32
CA ILE A 379 4.13 19.53 -35.33
C ILE A 379 4.31 18.80 -36.67
N LEU A 380 3.60 19.24 -37.71
CA LEU A 380 3.78 18.75 -39.08
C LEU A 380 4.70 19.69 -39.88
N ALA A 381 4.47 21.00 -39.77
CA ALA A 381 5.27 22.03 -40.45
C ALA A 381 5.42 23.29 -39.60
N SER A 382 6.50 24.06 -39.83
CA SER A 382 6.76 25.32 -39.14
C SER A 382 7.47 26.37 -40.02
N GLU A 383 7.18 27.65 -39.75
CA GLU A 383 7.87 28.79 -40.36
C GLU A 383 9.12 29.15 -39.52
N PRO A 384 10.33 29.22 -40.12
CA PRO A 384 11.55 29.58 -39.38
C PRO A 384 11.59 31.04 -38.92
N GLY A 385 11.78 31.24 -37.62
CA GLY A 385 11.98 32.57 -37.02
C GLY A 385 13.32 33.22 -37.37
N THR A 386 13.49 34.47 -36.95
CA THR A 386 14.69 35.28 -37.25
C THR A 386 15.99 34.71 -36.68
N MET A 387 15.94 33.93 -35.59
CA MET A 387 17.13 33.25 -35.04
C MET A 387 17.74 32.25 -36.03
N ALA A 388 16.98 31.75 -37.01
CA ALA A 388 17.51 30.92 -38.11
C ALA A 388 18.60 31.62 -38.94
N ARG A 389 18.59 32.96 -38.95
CA ARG A 389 19.50 33.83 -39.71
C ARG A 389 20.56 34.47 -38.82
N GLY A 390 20.46 34.31 -37.50
CA GLY A 390 21.38 34.89 -36.51
C GLY A 390 22.81 34.30 -36.51
N PRO A 391 23.69 34.76 -35.62
CA PRO A 391 25.06 34.27 -35.45
C PRO A 391 25.15 32.75 -35.26
N GLU A 392 26.28 32.16 -35.68
CA GLU A 392 26.48 30.71 -35.73
C GLU A 392 26.22 29.98 -34.39
N ALA A 393 26.55 30.61 -33.26
CA ALA A 393 26.33 30.05 -31.93
C ALA A 393 24.85 30.00 -31.51
N GLU A 394 24.06 31.03 -31.84
CA GLU A 394 22.61 31.06 -31.57
C GLU A 394 21.87 30.16 -32.56
N ARG A 395 22.26 30.22 -33.83
CA ARG A 395 21.72 29.38 -34.90
C ARG A 395 21.88 27.88 -34.61
N ARG A 396 23.04 27.47 -34.07
CA ARG A 396 23.29 26.09 -33.60
C ARG A 396 22.48 25.67 -32.38
N ARG A 397 21.96 26.61 -31.58
CA ARG A 397 21.31 26.31 -30.30
C ARG A 397 19.78 26.34 -30.38
N LEU A 398 19.21 27.33 -31.07
CA LEU A 398 17.76 27.62 -31.09
C LEU A 398 17.24 28.00 -32.49
N GLY A 399 18.11 28.08 -33.50
CA GLY A 399 17.80 28.73 -34.78
C GLY A 399 16.67 28.12 -35.60
N ARG A 400 16.29 26.86 -35.35
CA ARG A 400 15.15 26.19 -36.01
C ARG A 400 14.19 25.55 -34.99
N SER A 401 14.22 26.05 -33.75
CA SER A 401 13.40 25.53 -32.67
C SER A 401 12.01 26.17 -32.66
N VAL A 402 10.98 25.34 -32.58
CA VAL A 402 9.57 25.78 -32.58
C VAL A 402 9.13 26.10 -31.16
N ALA A 403 8.36 27.17 -30.99
CA ALA A 403 7.75 27.52 -29.72
C ALA A 403 6.21 27.50 -29.79
N ILE A 404 5.58 27.04 -28.72
CA ILE A 404 4.13 27.17 -28.46
C ILE A 404 3.96 27.67 -27.02
N ALA A 405 3.36 28.85 -26.84
CA ALA A 405 3.15 29.47 -25.54
C ALA A 405 1.87 29.01 -24.82
N GLU A 406 0.91 28.44 -25.56
CA GLU A 406 -0.33 27.90 -24.98
C GLU A 406 -0.90 26.81 -25.87
N LEU A 407 -1.35 25.74 -25.24
CA LEU A 407 -2.20 24.72 -25.86
C LEU A 407 -3.14 24.17 -24.77
N THR A 408 -4.42 24.53 -24.87
CA THR A 408 -5.39 24.30 -23.79
C THR A 408 -6.76 23.87 -24.33
N PRO A 409 -7.28 22.70 -23.92
CA PRO A 409 -8.68 22.30 -24.14
C PRO A 409 -9.70 23.30 -23.57
N ILE A 410 -10.69 23.66 -24.39
CA ILE A 410 -11.89 24.40 -24.01
C ILE A 410 -13.07 23.44 -24.04
N THR A 411 -13.83 23.36 -22.95
CA THR A 411 -14.92 22.40 -22.76
C THR A 411 -16.31 23.03 -22.95
N SER A 412 -17.35 22.22 -22.90
CA SER A 412 -18.75 22.70 -22.95
C SER A 412 -19.22 23.46 -21.70
N ILE A 413 -18.49 23.40 -20.58
CA ILE A 413 -18.83 24.14 -19.34
C ILE A 413 -18.16 25.52 -19.27
N ASP A 414 -17.03 25.71 -19.94
CA ASP A 414 -16.27 26.97 -19.92
C ASP A 414 -17.04 28.09 -20.62
N ALA A 415 -17.42 29.11 -19.83
CA ALA A 415 -18.14 30.31 -20.26
C ALA A 415 -17.30 31.57 -20.06
N GLU A 416 -17.86 32.74 -20.39
CA GLU A 416 -17.15 34.03 -20.34
C GLU A 416 -16.98 34.59 -18.93
N SER A 417 -17.84 34.18 -17.99
CA SER A 417 -17.82 34.65 -16.61
C SER A 417 -17.64 33.49 -15.62
N GLU A 418 -17.10 33.81 -14.44
CA GLU A 418 -17.00 32.89 -13.31
C GLU A 418 -18.37 32.34 -12.89
N ALA A 419 -19.39 33.19 -12.88
CA ALA A 419 -20.74 32.84 -12.47
C ALA A 419 -21.43 31.90 -13.48
N ASP A 420 -21.24 32.12 -14.78
CA ASP A 420 -21.84 31.27 -15.82
C ASP A 420 -21.10 29.93 -15.94
N THR A 421 -19.77 29.93 -15.77
CA THR A 421 -18.97 28.69 -15.70
C THR A 421 -19.36 27.87 -14.47
N ALA A 422 -19.53 28.51 -13.30
CA ALA A 422 -20.03 27.84 -12.10
C ALA A 422 -21.46 27.30 -12.26
N ARG A 423 -22.39 28.08 -12.82
CA ARG A 423 -23.76 27.62 -13.14
C ARG A 423 -23.77 26.43 -14.10
N ASN A 424 -22.94 26.45 -15.15
CA ASN A 424 -22.80 25.30 -16.05
C ASN A 424 -22.33 24.04 -15.31
N ILE A 425 -21.31 24.13 -14.46
CA ILE A 425 -20.82 22.98 -13.68
C ILE A 425 -21.88 22.47 -12.70
N VAL A 426 -22.54 23.37 -11.96
CA VAL A 426 -23.62 23.01 -11.03
C VAL A 426 -24.80 22.36 -11.75
N ARG A 427 -25.14 22.78 -12.98
CA ARG A 427 -26.14 22.12 -13.83
C ARG A 427 -25.70 20.70 -14.22
N GLU A 428 -24.46 20.50 -14.67
CA GLU A 428 -23.98 19.16 -15.02
C GLU A 428 -23.90 18.23 -13.79
N VAL A 429 -23.51 18.74 -12.61
CA VAL A 429 -23.57 18.01 -11.33
C VAL A 429 -25.02 17.65 -10.97
N THR A 430 -25.96 18.57 -11.21
CA THR A 430 -27.40 18.33 -11.01
C THR A 430 -27.92 17.22 -11.92
N LEU A 431 -27.45 17.13 -13.16
CA LEU A 431 -27.90 16.12 -14.14
C LEU A 431 -27.20 14.75 -13.99
N GLU A 432 -25.93 14.71 -13.60
CA GLU A 432 -25.10 13.51 -13.59
C GLU A 432 -25.49 12.48 -12.49
N PRO A 433 -25.95 11.26 -12.86
CA PRO A 433 -26.34 10.24 -11.87
C PRO A 433 -25.16 9.56 -11.14
N ARG A 434 -23.96 9.48 -11.73
CA ARG A 434 -22.82 8.74 -11.17
C ARG A 434 -21.97 9.61 -10.24
N THR A 435 -21.89 9.23 -8.96
CA THR A 435 -21.13 9.95 -7.92
C THR A 435 -19.68 10.25 -8.33
N PRO A 436 -18.86 9.31 -8.86
CA PRO A 436 -17.47 9.63 -9.23
C PRO A 436 -17.32 10.71 -10.30
N ARG A 437 -18.32 10.87 -11.18
CA ARG A 437 -18.35 11.89 -12.24
C ARG A 437 -18.85 13.23 -11.70
N ARG A 438 -19.83 13.25 -10.78
CA ARG A 438 -20.14 14.45 -9.96
C ARG A 438 -18.92 14.91 -9.17
N ASP A 439 -18.20 14.01 -8.49
CA ASP A 439 -17.00 14.35 -7.73
C ASP A 439 -15.89 14.95 -8.62
N GLN A 440 -15.80 14.52 -9.88
CA GLN A 440 -14.85 15.08 -10.85
C GLN A 440 -15.28 16.47 -11.33
N LEU A 441 -16.57 16.68 -11.64
CA LEU A 441 -17.14 17.99 -11.95
C LEU A 441 -16.97 18.98 -10.78
N SER A 442 -17.25 18.55 -9.55
CA SER A 442 -17.05 19.35 -8.32
C SER A 442 -15.59 19.77 -8.09
N ARG A 443 -14.62 19.03 -8.62
CA ARG A 443 -13.20 19.41 -8.57
C ARG A 443 -12.78 20.42 -9.65
N MET A 444 -13.67 20.80 -10.57
CA MET A 444 -13.40 21.82 -11.59
C MET A 444 -13.65 23.24 -11.07
N THR A 445 -14.46 23.40 -10.02
CA THR A 445 -14.80 24.69 -9.41
C THR A 445 -13.74 25.22 -8.43
N GLY A 446 -12.57 24.58 -8.33
CA GLY A 446 -11.57 24.89 -7.29
C GLY A 446 -10.99 26.32 -7.35
N ARG A 447 -11.09 26.99 -8.51
CA ARG A 447 -10.75 28.41 -8.71
C ARG A 447 -11.96 29.36 -8.64
N LEU A 448 -13.17 28.82 -8.50
CA LEU A 448 -14.45 29.55 -8.59
C LEU A 448 -15.30 29.47 -7.29
N PRO A 449 -14.74 29.67 -6.08
CA PRO A 449 -15.42 29.33 -4.84
C PRO A 449 -16.73 30.08 -4.63
N ASP A 450 -16.72 31.41 -4.62
CA ASP A 450 -17.91 32.21 -4.30
C ASP A 450 -18.97 32.14 -5.43
N ALA A 451 -18.53 32.11 -6.70
CA ALA A 451 -19.40 31.87 -7.85
C ALA A 451 -20.11 30.50 -7.77
N THR A 452 -19.43 29.47 -7.27
CA THR A 452 -20.01 28.14 -7.06
C THR A 452 -20.95 28.10 -5.87
N ILE A 453 -20.64 28.79 -4.77
CA ILE A 453 -21.54 28.90 -3.62
C ILE A 453 -22.83 29.62 -4.03
N ALA A 454 -22.75 30.67 -4.85
CA ALA A 454 -23.92 31.33 -5.42
C ALA A 454 -24.73 30.39 -6.33
N ALA A 455 -24.09 29.72 -7.29
CA ALA A 455 -24.77 28.78 -8.19
C ALA A 455 -25.39 27.57 -7.47
N VAL A 456 -24.77 27.08 -6.39
CA VAL A 456 -25.37 26.04 -5.53
C VAL A 456 -26.56 26.63 -4.75
N ALA A 457 -26.47 27.84 -4.21
CA ALA A 457 -27.59 28.49 -3.51
C ALA A 457 -28.81 28.71 -4.42
N GLU A 458 -28.61 29.04 -5.71
CA GLU A 458 -29.69 29.08 -6.72
C GLU A 458 -30.44 27.72 -6.78
N VAL A 459 -29.74 26.58 -6.70
CA VAL A 459 -30.34 25.24 -6.71
C VAL A 459 -30.96 24.87 -5.36
N LEU A 460 -30.36 25.26 -4.22
CA LEU A 460 -30.93 24.98 -2.89
C LEU A 460 -32.28 25.67 -2.67
N ALA A 461 -32.51 26.80 -3.32
CA ALA A 461 -33.80 27.51 -3.32
C ALA A 461 -34.90 26.82 -4.17
N THR A 462 -34.62 25.68 -4.82
CA THR A 462 -35.60 24.93 -5.62
C THR A 462 -36.19 23.74 -4.88
N ASP A 463 -37.42 23.35 -5.24
CA ASP A 463 -38.10 22.19 -4.66
C ASP A 463 -37.46 20.84 -5.03
N ASP A 464 -36.58 20.78 -6.04
CA ASP A 464 -35.97 19.52 -6.52
C ASP A 464 -34.98 18.92 -5.50
N ALA A 465 -35.50 18.02 -4.67
CA ALA A 465 -34.73 17.29 -3.67
C ALA A 465 -33.63 16.39 -4.26
N GLN A 466 -33.72 15.96 -5.53
CA GLN A 466 -32.65 15.22 -6.19
C GLN A 466 -31.54 16.15 -6.68
N ALA A 467 -31.87 17.34 -7.19
CA ALA A 467 -30.88 18.37 -7.48
C ALA A 467 -30.11 18.77 -6.22
N ARG A 468 -30.82 19.08 -5.12
CA ARG A 468 -30.19 19.47 -3.84
C ARG A 468 -29.25 18.39 -3.29
N ASP A 469 -29.66 17.11 -3.25
CA ASP A 469 -28.78 16.02 -2.78
C ASP A 469 -27.51 15.85 -3.62
N ARG A 470 -27.57 16.19 -4.92
CA ARG A 470 -26.42 16.15 -5.83
C ARG A 470 -25.47 17.34 -5.68
N VAL A 471 -25.96 18.54 -5.39
CA VAL A 471 -25.14 19.77 -5.30
C VAL A 471 -24.63 20.10 -3.90
N VAL A 472 -25.36 19.74 -2.83
CA VAL A 472 -24.91 19.97 -1.45
C VAL A 472 -23.49 19.44 -1.15
N PRO A 473 -23.07 18.26 -1.67
CA PRO A 473 -21.69 17.77 -1.50
C PRO A 473 -20.61 18.70 -2.08
N MET A 474 -20.92 19.56 -3.05
CA MET A 474 -19.95 20.51 -3.63
C MET A 474 -19.45 21.50 -2.57
N LEU A 475 -20.31 21.91 -1.64
CA LEU A 475 -19.98 22.89 -0.59
C LEU A 475 -18.90 22.39 0.37
N ALA A 476 -18.79 21.06 0.55
CA ALA A 476 -17.87 20.41 1.48
C ALA A 476 -16.38 20.70 1.22
N THR A 477 -16.02 21.08 -0.01
CA THR A 477 -14.64 21.41 -0.41
C THR A 477 -14.40 22.90 -0.64
N LEU A 478 -15.38 23.76 -0.35
CA LEU A 478 -15.30 25.21 -0.56
C LEU A 478 -14.98 25.97 0.74
N PRO A 479 -14.57 27.25 0.67
CA PRO A 479 -14.15 28.01 1.85
C PRO A 479 -15.23 28.06 2.95
N SER A 480 -14.90 27.56 4.14
CA SER A 480 -15.85 27.41 5.26
C SER A 480 -16.54 28.72 5.67
N ALA A 481 -15.90 29.88 5.44
CA ALA A 481 -16.48 31.19 5.74
C ALA A 481 -17.76 31.48 4.94
N SER A 482 -17.80 31.09 3.66
CA SER A 482 -18.94 31.27 2.75
C SER A 482 -19.84 30.03 2.72
N ALA A 483 -19.27 28.83 2.83
CA ALA A 483 -20.01 27.56 2.71
C ALA A 483 -20.83 27.19 3.96
N VAL A 484 -20.30 27.41 5.17
CA VAL A 484 -20.97 27.01 6.42
C VAL A 484 -22.27 27.78 6.66
N PRO A 485 -22.37 29.11 6.48
CA PRO A 485 -23.64 29.83 6.65
C PRO A 485 -24.77 29.29 5.76
N LEU A 486 -24.46 28.99 4.49
CA LEU A 486 -25.43 28.41 3.54
C LEU A 486 -25.88 27.02 4.00
N LEU A 487 -24.92 26.15 4.38
CA LEU A 487 -25.22 24.80 4.86
C LEU A 487 -26.01 24.78 6.20
N VAL A 488 -25.74 25.72 7.12
CA VAL A 488 -26.45 25.80 8.40
C VAL A 488 -27.85 26.39 8.23
N ASN A 489 -28.04 27.34 7.31
CA ASN A 489 -29.39 27.82 6.99
C ASN A 489 -30.22 26.71 6.32
N HIS A 490 -29.65 26.05 5.29
CA HIS A 490 -30.30 24.92 4.61
C HIS A 490 -30.66 23.80 5.57
N LEU A 491 -29.73 23.40 6.45
CA LEU A 491 -30.02 22.38 7.47
C LEU A 491 -31.19 22.78 8.37
N GLY A 492 -31.27 24.05 8.79
CA GLY A 492 -32.33 24.54 9.66
C GLY A 492 -33.72 24.54 9.03
N GLU A 493 -33.83 24.65 7.71
CA GLU A 493 -35.09 24.60 6.96
C GLU A 493 -35.51 23.17 6.57
N LEU A 494 -34.54 22.24 6.48
CA LEU A 494 -34.81 20.84 6.14
C LEU A 494 -35.47 20.05 7.28
N ARG A 495 -36.34 19.10 6.88
CA ARG A 495 -36.85 18.04 7.75
C ARG A 495 -35.89 16.84 7.78
N PRO A 496 -35.76 16.08 8.90
CA PRO A 496 -34.85 14.91 9.00
C PRO A 496 -35.15 13.72 8.07
N GLU A 497 -36.25 13.79 7.31
CA GLU A 497 -36.71 12.83 6.30
C GLU A 497 -36.40 13.27 4.86
N ALA A 498 -35.92 14.50 4.63
CA ALA A 498 -35.52 14.98 3.31
C ALA A 498 -34.29 14.23 2.79
N ALA A 499 -34.22 14.00 1.47
CA ALA A 499 -33.12 13.25 0.84
C ALA A 499 -31.76 13.91 1.12
N ASP A 500 -31.69 15.22 0.87
CA ASP A 500 -30.52 16.07 1.02
C ASP A 500 -30.10 16.35 2.47
N TYR A 501 -30.90 15.94 3.46
CA TYR A 501 -30.57 16.07 4.89
C TYR A 501 -29.25 15.38 5.25
N ARG A 502 -29.03 14.17 4.72
CA ARG A 502 -27.80 13.40 4.96
C ARG A 502 -26.60 13.95 4.19
N ALA A 503 -26.80 14.52 3.01
CA ALA A 503 -25.74 15.23 2.30
C ALA A 503 -25.31 16.48 3.08
N THR A 504 -26.27 17.26 3.58
CA THR A 504 -26.03 18.51 4.33
C THR A 504 -25.23 18.24 5.62
N GLN A 505 -25.60 17.21 6.38
CA GLN A 505 -24.85 16.79 7.57
C GLN A 505 -23.41 16.30 7.27
N ARG A 506 -23.14 15.77 6.07
CA ARG A 506 -21.79 15.36 5.65
C ARG A 506 -20.96 16.56 5.20
N ALA A 507 -21.55 17.48 4.44
CA ALA A 507 -20.87 18.70 4.00
C ALA A 507 -20.46 19.56 5.21
N LEU A 508 -21.36 19.76 6.17
CA LEU A 508 -21.04 20.41 7.45
C LEU A 508 -19.91 19.73 8.22
N ALA A 509 -19.81 18.41 8.16
CA ALA A 509 -18.75 17.66 8.83
C ALA A 509 -17.35 17.89 8.23
N ALA A 510 -17.26 18.26 6.95
CA ALA A 510 -15.98 18.62 6.32
C ALA A 510 -15.39 19.94 6.86
N HIS A 511 -16.23 20.85 7.35
CA HIS A 511 -15.81 22.15 7.89
C HIS A 511 -15.48 22.14 9.40
N GLY A 512 -15.61 21.00 10.08
CA GLY A 512 -15.16 20.82 11.47
C GLY A 512 -15.74 21.81 12.49
N ASN A 513 -14.87 22.35 13.35
CA ASN A 513 -15.22 23.27 14.43
C ASN A 513 -15.84 24.60 13.97
N VAL A 514 -15.62 25.01 12.71
CA VAL A 514 -16.27 26.20 12.12
C VAL A 514 -17.78 25.98 11.99
N ALA A 515 -18.21 24.77 11.57
CA ALA A 515 -19.61 24.41 11.53
C ALA A 515 -20.21 24.27 12.93
N ALA A 516 -19.49 23.66 13.87
CA ALA A 516 -19.98 23.42 15.23
C ALA A 516 -20.44 24.70 15.96
N GLY A 517 -19.74 25.83 15.77
CA GLY A 517 -20.12 27.11 16.37
C GLY A 517 -21.47 27.64 15.86
N GLN A 518 -21.68 27.61 14.54
CA GLN A 518 -22.97 28.04 13.95
C GLN A 518 -24.10 27.04 14.23
N LEU A 519 -23.79 25.75 14.38
CA LEU A 519 -24.76 24.72 14.76
C LEU A 519 -25.24 24.86 16.21
N ILE A 520 -24.43 25.41 17.13
CA ILE A 520 -24.89 25.77 18.48
C ILE A 520 -25.95 26.87 18.40
N ASN A 521 -25.71 27.93 17.62
CA ASN A 521 -26.70 29.00 17.40
C ASN A 521 -27.98 28.50 16.70
N LEU A 522 -27.88 27.43 15.89
CA LEU A 522 -29.07 26.78 15.30
C LEU A 522 -29.95 26.11 16.36
N LEU A 523 -29.39 25.57 17.46
CA LEU A 523 -30.16 24.94 18.53
C LEU A 523 -31.13 25.90 19.24
N GLU A 524 -30.87 27.22 19.22
CA GLU A 524 -31.78 28.23 19.78
C GLU A 524 -33.10 28.36 18.99
N ARG A 525 -33.12 27.87 17.74
CA ARG A 525 -34.28 27.93 16.83
C ARG A 525 -35.00 26.59 16.64
N LEU A 526 -34.53 25.51 17.27
CA LEU A 526 -35.07 24.15 17.11
C LEU A 526 -35.75 23.66 18.39
N ASP A 527 -36.82 22.87 18.28
CA ASP A 527 -37.51 22.27 19.43
C ASP A 527 -36.68 21.11 20.04
N PRO A 528 -36.29 21.17 21.33
CA PRO A 528 -35.61 20.06 22.03
C PRO A 528 -36.39 18.73 22.09
N ALA A 529 -37.70 18.73 21.82
CA ALA A 529 -38.48 17.49 21.69
C ALA A 529 -38.27 16.79 20.34
N GLU A 530 -37.89 17.51 19.29
CA GLU A 530 -37.79 16.98 17.94
C GLU A 530 -36.53 16.14 17.69
N ARG A 531 -36.65 15.21 16.74
CA ARG A 531 -35.51 14.45 16.19
C ARG A 531 -34.43 15.38 15.63
N HIS A 532 -34.81 16.52 15.04
CA HIS A 532 -33.87 17.44 14.40
C HIS A 532 -32.83 17.96 15.40
N TYR A 533 -33.27 18.51 16.54
CA TYR A 533 -32.39 18.99 17.61
C TYR A 533 -31.41 17.89 18.07
N VAL A 534 -31.90 16.66 18.26
CA VAL A 534 -31.07 15.51 18.67
C VAL A 534 -30.00 15.17 17.63
N ASP A 535 -30.35 15.20 16.34
CA ASP A 535 -29.42 14.89 15.25
C ASP A 535 -28.40 16.04 15.03
N VAL A 536 -28.74 17.31 15.33
CA VAL A 536 -27.80 18.46 15.38
C VAL A 536 -26.85 18.36 16.59
N VAL A 537 -27.33 18.01 17.79
CA VAL A 537 -26.46 17.77 18.96
C VAL A 537 -25.45 16.66 18.69
N ARG A 538 -25.84 15.58 17.96
CA ARG A 538 -24.91 14.52 17.52
C ARG A 538 -23.96 14.99 16.40
N LEU A 539 -24.25 16.07 15.69
CA LEU A 539 -23.33 16.69 14.74
C LEU A 539 -22.30 17.56 15.49
N ILE A 540 -22.74 18.45 16.39
CA ILE A 540 -21.86 19.25 17.26
C ILE A 540 -20.91 18.34 18.06
N GLY A 541 -21.42 17.26 18.64
CA GLY A 541 -20.63 16.26 19.38
C GLY A 541 -19.54 15.50 18.60
N ARG A 542 -19.48 15.67 17.27
CA ARG A 542 -18.43 15.13 16.39
C ARG A 542 -17.48 16.19 15.84
N LEU A 543 -17.84 17.47 15.94
CA LEU A 543 -17.16 18.57 15.25
C LEU A 543 -16.64 19.67 16.21
N GLY A 544 -17.21 19.77 17.40
CA GLY A 544 -16.96 20.87 18.32
C GLY A 544 -15.57 20.84 18.97
N SER A 545 -14.98 22.03 19.11
CA SER A 545 -13.87 22.24 20.04
C SER A 545 -14.31 22.02 21.48
N ARG A 546 -13.35 21.91 22.41
CA ARG A 546 -13.62 21.81 23.85
C ARG A 546 -14.60 22.89 24.33
N GLU A 547 -14.38 24.13 23.95
CA GLU A 547 -15.16 25.31 24.36
C GLU A 547 -16.60 25.28 23.81
N GLN A 548 -16.77 24.69 22.62
CA GLN A 548 -18.08 24.47 21.99
C GLN A 548 -18.83 23.32 22.66
N LEU A 549 -18.13 22.25 23.06
CA LEU A 549 -18.72 21.14 23.80
C LEU A 549 -19.03 21.50 25.27
N GLU A 550 -18.24 22.37 25.89
CA GLU A 550 -18.50 22.87 27.25
C GLU A 550 -19.83 23.64 27.35
N GLN A 551 -20.25 24.35 26.28
CA GLN A 551 -21.54 25.05 26.24
C GLN A 551 -22.73 24.08 26.34
N LEU A 552 -22.62 22.85 25.83
CA LEU A 552 -23.69 21.86 25.91
C LEU A 552 -23.97 21.39 27.35
N ILE A 553 -23.04 21.60 28.30
CA ILE A 553 -23.23 21.26 29.72
C ILE A 553 -24.38 22.06 30.34
N ALA A 554 -24.62 23.30 29.90
CA ALA A 554 -25.73 24.12 30.39
C ALA A 554 -27.12 23.50 30.11
N GLY A 555 -27.22 22.62 29.10
CA GLY A 555 -28.44 21.86 28.78
C GLY A 555 -28.58 20.51 29.50
N PHE A 556 -27.69 20.16 30.44
CA PHE A 556 -27.83 18.90 31.18
C PHE A 556 -29.11 18.87 32.02
N GLY A 557 -29.73 17.68 32.11
CA GLY A 557 -31.02 17.46 32.75
C GLY A 557 -32.24 17.93 31.94
N GLN A 558 -32.06 18.64 30.82
CA GLN A 558 -33.15 19.23 30.03
C GLN A 558 -33.59 18.37 28.85
N GLY A 559 -34.91 18.30 28.62
CA GLY A 559 -35.49 17.61 27.46
C GLY A 559 -35.61 16.08 27.62
N PRO A 560 -36.06 15.38 26.56
CA PRO A 560 -36.35 13.95 26.63
C PRO A 560 -35.09 13.10 26.84
N ASP A 561 -35.31 11.90 27.37
CA ASP A 561 -34.27 10.96 27.78
C ASP A 561 -33.30 10.55 26.65
N ARG A 562 -33.77 10.60 25.38
CA ARG A 562 -32.94 10.45 24.17
C ARG A 562 -31.99 11.64 23.97
N LEU A 563 -32.49 12.87 24.11
CA LEU A 563 -31.68 14.07 23.97
C LEU A 563 -30.62 14.16 25.07
N ARG A 564 -31.00 13.93 26.33
CA ARG A 564 -30.07 13.91 27.47
C ARG A 564 -28.89 12.96 27.25
N ARG A 565 -29.15 11.73 26.78
CA ARG A 565 -28.11 10.76 26.42
C ARG A 565 -27.18 11.25 25.30
N GLU A 566 -27.73 11.83 24.24
CA GLU A 566 -26.93 12.30 23.09
C GLU A 566 -26.13 13.57 23.43
N ARG A 567 -26.67 14.46 24.27
CA ARG A 567 -25.96 15.63 24.83
C ARG A 567 -24.80 15.18 25.73
N ALA A 568 -25.01 14.21 26.61
CA ALA A 568 -23.94 13.64 27.44
C ALA A 568 -22.84 12.94 26.60
N ARG A 569 -23.21 12.24 25.51
CA ARG A 569 -22.25 11.67 24.54
C ARG A 569 -21.47 12.75 23.79
N ALA A 570 -22.13 13.83 23.37
CA ALA A 570 -21.49 14.95 22.69
C ALA A 570 -20.43 15.62 23.59
N VAL A 571 -20.77 15.89 24.85
CA VAL A 571 -19.82 16.42 25.84
C VAL A 571 -18.68 15.43 26.12
N ALA A 572 -18.98 14.13 26.26
CA ALA A 572 -17.96 13.09 26.42
C ALA A 572 -17.02 12.96 25.21
N GLY A 573 -17.45 13.42 24.02
CA GLY A 573 -16.62 13.51 22.81
C GLY A 573 -15.26 14.17 23.09
N GLY A 574 -15.28 15.30 23.81
CA GLY A 574 -14.10 16.12 24.16
C GLY A 574 -13.08 15.46 25.10
N GLY A 575 -13.39 14.30 25.70
CA GLY A 575 -12.40 13.50 26.44
C GLY A 575 -11.89 14.11 27.75
N LEU A 576 -10.67 13.72 28.15
CA LEU A 576 -10.06 14.09 29.43
C LEU A 576 -10.03 15.61 29.75
N PRO A 577 -9.83 16.53 28.77
CA PRO A 577 -9.95 17.97 29.02
C PRO A 577 -11.30 18.45 29.59
N MET A 578 -12.38 17.67 29.43
CA MET A 578 -13.71 18.00 29.93
C MET A 578 -13.91 17.70 31.42
N LEU A 579 -13.04 16.88 32.04
CA LEU A 579 -13.22 16.36 33.40
C LEU A 579 -13.45 17.45 34.46
N PRO A 580 -12.67 18.57 34.53
CA PRO A 580 -12.87 19.56 35.59
C PRO A 580 -14.24 20.24 35.54
N ARG A 581 -14.76 20.49 34.33
CA ARG A 581 -16.11 21.08 34.14
C ARG A 581 -17.21 20.06 34.41
N LEU A 582 -16.97 18.78 34.12
CA LEU A 582 -17.89 17.70 34.45
C LEU A 582 -17.97 17.45 35.97
N PHE A 583 -16.85 17.42 36.69
CA PHE A 583 -16.86 17.31 38.16
C PHE A 583 -17.60 18.49 38.81
N ALA A 584 -17.33 19.73 38.37
CA ALA A 584 -18.07 20.91 38.82
C ALA A 584 -19.57 20.82 38.50
N ALA A 585 -19.94 20.29 37.32
CA ALA A 585 -21.34 20.10 36.94
C ALA A 585 -22.05 19.02 37.78
N VAL A 586 -21.33 17.96 38.21
CA VAL A 586 -21.87 16.95 39.15
C VAL A 586 -22.08 17.55 40.54
N ASP A 587 -21.08 18.22 41.10
CA ASP A 587 -21.12 18.78 42.47
C ASP A 587 -22.24 19.81 42.62
N ALA A 588 -22.40 20.70 41.63
CA ALA A 588 -23.47 21.70 41.58
C ALA A 588 -24.88 21.11 41.35
N ASN A 589 -25.00 19.84 40.95
CA ASN A 589 -26.27 19.19 40.59
C ASN A 589 -26.49 17.84 41.28
N LEU A 590 -25.96 17.67 42.49
CA LEU A 590 -26.27 16.53 43.35
C LEU A 590 -27.80 16.30 43.45
N ASN A 591 -28.22 15.04 43.34
CA ASN A 591 -29.62 14.61 43.30
C ASN A 591 -30.50 15.16 42.15
N ARG A 592 -29.94 15.89 41.17
CA ARG A 592 -30.70 16.43 40.00
C ARG A 592 -30.38 15.68 38.69
N PRO A 593 -31.29 15.66 37.70
CA PRO A 593 -31.05 15.05 36.38
C PRO A 593 -29.82 15.59 35.63
N ALA A 594 -29.39 16.82 35.91
CA ALA A 594 -28.17 17.37 35.33
C ALA A 594 -26.89 16.70 35.86
N GLY A 595 -26.87 16.31 37.15
CA GLY A 595 -25.79 15.51 37.73
C GLY A 595 -25.74 14.10 37.14
N ASP A 596 -26.90 13.51 36.86
CA ASP A 596 -27.03 12.22 36.17
C ASP A 596 -26.40 12.22 34.76
N ASP A 597 -26.57 13.33 34.01
CA ASP A 597 -26.01 13.50 32.67
C ASP A 597 -24.50 13.79 32.72
N ALA A 598 -24.03 14.56 33.69
CA ALA A 598 -22.60 14.79 33.92
C ALA A 598 -21.86 13.52 34.34
N LEU A 599 -22.43 12.74 35.28
CA LEU A 599 -21.92 11.41 35.65
C LEU A 599 -21.90 10.44 34.45
N ASN A 600 -22.91 10.49 33.58
CA ASN A 600 -22.93 9.72 32.34
C ASN A 600 -21.81 10.13 31.38
N ALA A 601 -21.52 11.42 31.25
CA ALA A 601 -20.42 11.91 30.42
C ALA A 601 -19.04 11.49 30.99
N LEU A 602 -18.84 11.60 32.31
CA LEU A 602 -17.64 11.11 33.01
C LEU A 602 -17.42 9.61 32.75
N GLY A 603 -18.44 8.78 32.96
CA GLY A 603 -18.38 7.34 32.74
C GLY A 603 -18.23 6.92 31.27
N LEU A 604 -18.51 7.81 30.31
CA LEU A 604 -18.24 7.59 28.88
C LEU A 604 -16.80 7.94 28.51
N ILE A 605 -16.24 9.01 29.10
CA ILE A 605 -14.81 9.35 28.96
C ILE A 605 -13.96 8.24 29.58
N ALA A 606 -14.28 7.83 30.82
CA ALA A 606 -13.57 6.81 31.59
C ALA A 606 -13.36 5.50 30.80
N ARG A 607 -14.44 4.83 30.40
CA ARG A 607 -14.39 3.59 29.59
C ARG A 607 -13.72 3.73 28.23
N ARG A 608 -13.67 4.93 27.65
CA ARG A 608 -13.03 5.16 26.34
C ARG A 608 -11.53 5.45 26.47
N ASN A 609 -11.09 6.00 27.59
CA ASN A 609 -9.75 6.59 27.73
C ASN A 609 -8.90 6.01 28.87
N LEU A 610 -9.47 5.25 29.82
CA LEU A 610 -8.82 4.79 31.06
C LEU A 610 -9.10 3.31 31.40
N ASP A 611 -9.57 2.52 30.44
CA ASP A 611 -9.98 1.12 30.68
C ASP A 611 -8.79 0.18 30.93
N GLN A 612 -7.62 0.50 30.37
CA GLN A 612 -6.35 -0.22 30.59
C GLN A 612 -5.51 0.39 31.72
N GLU A 613 -5.46 1.72 31.80
CA GLU A 613 -4.70 2.47 32.81
C GLU A 613 -5.63 3.42 33.58
N PRO A 614 -6.03 3.07 34.81
CA PRO A 614 -6.84 3.93 35.68
C PRO A 614 -6.08 5.19 36.11
N ALA A 615 -6.72 6.35 35.99
CA ALA A 615 -6.11 7.63 36.35
C ALA A 615 -6.06 7.83 37.87
N GLN A 616 -4.88 8.20 38.38
CA GLN A 616 -4.64 8.51 39.79
C GLN A 616 -4.51 10.03 40.00
N ASN A 617 -4.78 10.51 41.20
CA ASN A 617 -4.59 11.93 41.60
C ASN A 617 -5.29 12.95 40.69
N VAL A 618 -6.48 12.60 40.18
CA VAL A 618 -7.27 13.46 39.28
C VAL A 618 -7.98 14.55 40.08
N ASP A 619 -7.74 15.81 39.73
CA ASP A 619 -8.43 16.95 40.35
C ASP A 619 -9.96 16.84 40.22
N GLY A 620 -10.67 17.11 41.31
CA GLY A 620 -12.12 16.96 41.42
C GLY A 620 -12.64 15.54 41.73
N VAL A 621 -11.78 14.51 41.86
CA VAL A 621 -12.21 13.13 42.12
C VAL A 621 -13.03 12.98 43.42
N ASP A 622 -12.77 13.81 44.43
CA ASP A 622 -13.54 13.92 45.69
C ASP A 622 -15.05 14.07 45.48
N VAL A 623 -15.47 14.69 44.38
CA VAL A 623 -16.90 14.82 44.01
C VAL A 623 -17.54 13.44 43.86
N LEU A 624 -16.83 12.48 43.25
CA LEU A 624 -17.34 11.11 43.11
C LEU A 624 -17.48 10.42 44.46
N ARG A 625 -16.52 10.61 45.39
CA ARG A 625 -16.62 10.10 46.75
C ARG A 625 -17.87 10.65 47.45
N ARG A 626 -18.05 11.98 47.45
CA ARG A 626 -19.23 12.64 48.03
C ARG A 626 -20.56 12.17 47.42
N VAL A 627 -20.60 11.93 46.10
CA VAL A 627 -21.81 11.44 45.42
C VAL A 627 -22.11 9.98 45.77
N ALA A 628 -21.09 9.12 45.85
CA ALA A 628 -21.26 7.71 46.25
C ALA A 628 -21.76 7.57 47.70
N GLU A 629 -21.32 8.46 48.60
CA GLU A 629 -21.77 8.52 49.99
C GLU A 629 -23.17 9.15 50.15
N ALA A 630 -23.35 10.40 49.71
CA ALA A 630 -24.46 11.25 50.16
C ALA A 630 -25.63 11.37 49.16
N SER A 631 -25.50 10.89 47.92
CA SER A 631 -26.57 11.00 46.92
C SER A 631 -27.77 10.14 47.30
N GLN A 632 -28.93 10.77 47.43
CA GLN A 632 -30.22 10.11 47.65
C GLN A 632 -30.72 9.38 46.38
N VAL A 633 -30.19 9.76 45.21
CA VAL A 633 -30.49 9.07 43.93
C VAL A 633 -29.55 7.88 43.75
N ARG A 634 -30.09 6.66 43.90
CA ARG A 634 -29.40 5.36 43.67
C ARG A 634 -28.55 5.34 42.39
N ARG A 635 -29.11 5.84 41.28
CA ARG A 635 -28.43 5.87 39.96
C ARG A 635 -27.14 6.70 39.97
N HIS A 636 -27.12 7.81 40.71
CA HIS A 636 -25.93 8.65 40.81
C HIS A 636 -24.86 7.96 41.65
N ARG A 637 -25.24 7.30 42.76
CA ARG A 637 -24.30 6.51 43.58
C ARG A 637 -23.63 5.43 42.73
N LEU A 638 -24.43 4.62 42.03
CA LEU A 638 -23.94 3.57 41.11
C LEU A 638 -23.00 4.14 40.03
N ARG A 639 -23.35 5.29 39.41
CA ARG A 639 -22.50 5.94 38.40
C ARG A 639 -21.22 6.57 38.96
N ALA A 640 -21.24 7.06 40.20
CA ALA A 640 -20.04 7.57 40.86
C ALA A 640 -19.09 6.43 41.26
N ILE A 641 -19.62 5.28 41.68
CA ILE A 641 -18.86 4.06 41.97
C ILE A 641 -18.26 3.48 40.68
N ASP A 642 -19.05 3.38 39.61
CA ASP A 642 -18.59 3.03 38.25
C ASP A 642 -17.45 3.95 37.77
N ALA A 643 -17.53 5.26 38.05
CA ALA A 643 -16.47 6.21 37.74
C ALA A 643 -15.23 6.05 38.65
N LEU A 644 -15.40 5.75 39.94
CA LEU A 644 -14.30 5.52 40.91
C LEU A 644 -13.45 4.27 40.59
N ARG A 645 -13.93 3.37 39.71
CA ARG A 645 -13.11 2.29 39.13
C ARG A 645 -12.00 2.81 38.21
N PHE A 646 -12.21 3.94 37.55
CA PHE A 646 -11.29 4.51 36.56
C PHE A 646 -10.59 5.78 37.03
N PHE A 647 -11.19 6.51 37.98
CA PHE A 647 -10.60 7.66 38.67
C PHE A 647 -10.29 7.25 40.11
N LEU A 648 -9.06 6.78 40.37
CA LEU A 648 -8.67 6.21 41.65
C LEU A 648 -8.50 7.32 42.70
N HIS A 649 -9.40 7.32 43.70
CA HIS A 649 -9.39 8.25 44.82
C HIS A 649 -8.43 7.73 45.92
N PRO A 650 -7.63 8.59 46.62
CA PRO A 650 -6.72 8.13 47.66
C PRO A 650 -7.40 7.37 48.81
N GLU A 651 -8.51 7.91 49.33
CA GLU A 651 -9.37 7.24 50.32
C GLU A 651 -10.31 6.19 49.67
N GLY A 652 -10.19 5.93 48.37
CA GLY A 652 -11.14 5.14 47.58
C GLY A 652 -11.29 3.69 48.06
N VAL A 653 -10.20 3.07 48.52
CA VAL A 653 -10.27 1.75 49.17
C VAL A 653 -11.16 1.79 50.42
N SER A 654 -11.06 2.83 51.25
CA SER A 654 -11.83 2.88 52.50
C SER A 654 -13.31 3.21 52.28
N LEU A 655 -13.62 4.05 51.27
CA LEU A 655 -15.01 4.18 50.81
C LEU A 655 -15.55 2.84 50.27
N LEU A 656 -14.85 2.24 49.30
CA LEU A 656 -15.39 1.12 48.55
C LEU A 656 -15.44 -0.17 49.36
N ALA A 657 -14.40 -0.48 50.14
CA ALA A 657 -14.32 -1.67 50.98
C ALA A 657 -14.99 -1.45 52.36
N ASP A 658 -14.42 -0.58 53.19
CA ASP A 658 -14.73 -0.50 54.63
C ASP A 658 -16.14 0.07 54.90
N ASN A 659 -16.64 0.93 54.00
CA ASN A 659 -17.97 1.55 54.10
C ASN A 659 -18.99 0.86 53.18
N LEU A 660 -18.84 1.00 51.86
CA LEU A 660 -19.88 0.57 50.91
C LEU A 660 -20.03 -0.95 50.83
N LEU A 661 -18.96 -1.68 50.49
CA LEU A 661 -19.01 -3.15 50.35
C LEU A 661 -19.27 -3.87 51.67
N ALA A 662 -18.81 -3.33 52.79
CA ALA A 662 -19.06 -3.94 54.11
C ALA A 662 -20.46 -3.64 54.68
N SER A 663 -21.01 -2.44 54.46
CA SER A 663 -22.14 -1.93 55.27
C SER A 663 -23.33 -1.35 54.50
N ASP A 664 -23.28 -1.16 53.17
CA ASP A 664 -24.39 -0.53 52.46
C ASP A 664 -25.63 -1.43 52.40
N PRO A 665 -26.84 -0.95 52.77
CA PRO A 665 -28.05 -1.77 52.74
C PRO A 665 -28.46 -2.22 51.34
N ASP A 666 -28.06 -1.51 50.28
CA ASP A 666 -28.41 -1.84 48.90
C ASP A 666 -27.41 -2.83 48.27
N PRO A 667 -27.81 -4.07 47.96
CA PRO A 667 -26.90 -5.06 47.39
C PRO A 667 -26.34 -4.67 46.01
N LEU A 668 -26.99 -3.79 45.24
CA LEU A 668 -26.39 -3.32 43.99
C LEU A 668 -25.32 -2.24 44.21
N ILE A 669 -25.38 -1.50 45.33
CA ILE A 669 -24.30 -0.58 45.73
C ILE A 669 -23.10 -1.39 46.21
N ARG A 670 -23.32 -2.44 47.02
CA ARG A 670 -22.25 -3.37 47.42
C ARG A 670 -21.63 -4.08 46.21
N ALA A 671 -22.45 -4.56 45.27
CA ALA A 671 -21.95 -5.19 44.04
C ALA A 671 -21.12 -4.21 43.18
N ALA A 672 -21.61 -2.98 42.97
CA ALA A 672 -20.84 -1.97 42.25
C ALA A 672 -19.53 -1.61 42.96
N ALA A 673 -19.52 -1.55 44.30
CA ALA A 673 -18.31 -1.31 45.07
C ALA A 673 -17.29 -2.43 44.92
N ALA A 674 -17.73 -3.70 44.90
CA ALA A 674 -16.89 -4.84 44.56
C ALA A 674 -16.33 -4.75 43.14
N GLU A 675 -17.15 -4.43 42.13
CA GLU A 675 -16.68 -4.24 40.74
C GLU A 675 -15.69 -3.08 40.59
N ALA A 676 -15.76 -2.04 41.43
CA ALA A 676 -14.81 -0.93 41.40
C ALA A 676 -13.44 -1.26 42.02
N LEU A 677 -13.40 -2.15 43.03
CA LEU A 677 -12.16 -2.56 43.73
C LEU A 677 -11.17 -3.37 42.87
N VAL A 678 -11.57 -3.83 41.67
CA VAL A 678 -10.69 -4.53 40.72
C VAL A 678 -9.43 -3.74 40.38
N ASN A 679 -9.55 -2.41 40.24
CA ASN A 679 -8.46 -1.53 39.80
C ASN A 679 -7.65 -0.92 40.96
N TYR A 680 -7.99 -1.21 42.22
CA TYR A 680 -7.28 -0.67 43.39
C TYR A 680 -6.18 -1.64 43.85
N PRO A 681 -4.89 -1.22 43.90
CA PRO A 681 -3.79 -2.13 44.21
C PRO A 681 -3.71 -2.54 45.69
N GLY A 682 -3.03 -3.66 45.95
CA GLY A 682 -2.66 -4.14 47.29
C GLY A 682 -3.70 -5.01 48.00
N ASP A 683 -3.33 -5.50 49.18
CA ASP A 683 -4.05 -6.59 49.88
C ASP A 683 -5.41 -6.19 50.44
N ARG A 684 -5.60 -4.93 50.85
CA ARG A 684 -6.87 -4.46 51.45
C ARG A 684 -8.06 -4.64 50.50
N PRO A 685 -8.05 -4.13 49.24
CA PRO A 685 -9.13 -4.39 48.30
C PRO A 685 -9.28 -5.88 47.97
N ARG A 686 -8.18 -6.66 47.89
CA ARG A 686 -8.25 -8.12 47.67
C ARG A 686 -9.00 -8.83 48.83
N HIS A 687 -8.60 -8.60 50.08
CA HIS A 687 -9.24 -9.21 51.25
C HIS A 687 -10.70 -8.76 51.45
N ALA A 688 -11.05 -7.53 51.08
CA ALA A 688 -12.44 -7.08 51.08
C ALA A 688 -13.30 -7.86 50.07
N LEU A 689 -12.75 -8.15 48.88
CA LEU A 689 -13.42 -8.98 47.88
C LEU A 689 -13.51 -10.46 48.31
N GLU A 690 -12.46 -11.00 48.93
CA GLU A 690 -12.49 -12.36 49.53
C GLU A 690 -13.57 -12.50 50.61
N HIS A 691 -13.76 -11.46 51.44
CA HIS A 691 -14.87 -11.41 52.40
C HIS A 691 -16.23 -11.31 51.70
N ALA A 692 -16.34 -10.51 50.65
CA ALA A 692 -17.56 -10.35 49.87
C ALA A 692 -18.00 -11.63 49.11
N LEU A 693 -17.13 -12.65 48.95
CA LEU A 693 -17.54 -14.00 48.56
C LEU A 693 -18.48 -14.68 49.58
N GLN A 694 -18.74 -14.07 50.73
CA GLN A 694 -19.66 -14.52 51.78
C GLN A 694 -20.95 -13.67 51.87
N ASP A 695 -21.10 -12.63 51.03
CA ASP A 695 -22.28 -11.76 51.08
C ASP A 695 -23.59 -12.55 50.83
N PRO A 696 -24.68 -12.30 51.57
CA PRO A 696 -25.97 -12.98 51.35
C PRO A 696 -26.52 -12.80 49.93
N SER A 697 -26.26 -11.65 49.28
CA SER A 697 -26.70 -11.37 47.91
C SER A 697 -25.82 -12.07 46.87
N PRO A 698 -26.40 -12.83 45.92
CA PRO A 698 -25.64 -13.43 44.84
C PRO A 698 -25.01 -12.39 43.92
N ASP A 699 -25.65 -11.23 43.70
CA ASP A 699 -25.09 -10.16 42.86
C ASP A 699 -23.74 -9.66 43.40
N VAL A 700 -23.62 -9.53 44.72
CA VAL A 700 -22.39 -9.09 45.39
C VAL A 700 -21.31 -10.16 45.29
N ARG A 701 -21.65 -11.44 45.50
CA ARG A 701 -20.68 -12.55 45.34
C ARG A 701 -20.19 -12.69 43.90
N ILE A 702 -21.11 -12.58 42.93
CA ILE A 702 -20.80 -12.62 41.49
C ILE A 702 -19.91 -11.44 41.08
N ALA A 703 -20.19 -10.24 41.58
CA ALA A 703 -19.33 -9.07 41.42
C ALA A 703 -17.94 -9.30 42.04
N ALA A 704 -17.89 -9.78 43.29
CA ALA A 704 -16.64 -10.00 44.02
C ALA A 704 -15.73 -11.03 43.35
N ILE A 705 -16.25 -12.18 42.91
CA ILE A 705 -15.44 -13.16 42.17
C ILE A 705 -15.03 -12.65 40.78
N GLY A 706 -15.85 -11.82 40.14
CA GLY A 706 -15.50 -11.17 38.87
C GLY A 706 -14.38 -10.14 39.03
N ALA A 707 -14.42 -9.36 40.11
CA ALA A 707 -13.35 -8.42 40.46
C ALA A 707 -12.07 -9.15 40.84
N LEU A 708 -12.13 -10.21 41.65
CA LEU A 708 -10.95 -11.05 41.96
C LEU A 708 -10.33 -11.62 40.69
N ALA A 709 -11.12 -12.15 39.75
CA ALA A 709 -10.62 -12.71 38.49
C ALA A 709 -10.00 -11.65 37.55
N GLY A 710 -10.28 -10.36 37.74
CA GLY A 710 -9.72 -9.26 36.97
C GLY A 710 -8.48 -8.60 37.58
N ARG A 711 -7.98 -9.08 38.73
CA ARG A 711 -6.83 -8.49 39.44
C ARG A 711 -5.51 -9.18 39.09
N TYR A 712 -4.42 -8.41 39.15
CA TYR A 712 -3.07 -8.94 38.98
C TYR A 712 -2.61 -9.86 40.14
N ASP A 713 -3.24 -9.76 41.32
CA ASP A 713 -2.93 -10.57 42.52
C ASP A 713 -3.97 -11.68 42.79
N ALA A 714 -4.81 -12.00 41.79
CA ALA A 714 -5.91 -12.97 41.89
C ALA A 714 -5.50 -14.34 42.46
N GLU A 715 -4.28 -14.79 42.16
CA GLU A 715 -3.72 -16.07 42.61
C GLU A 715 -3.74 -16.21 44.14
N GLN A 716 -3.48 -15.12 44.88
CA GLN A 716 -3.45 -15.11 46.34
C GLN A 716 -4.82 -15.38 46.97
N ALA A 717 -5.91 -15.10 46.24
CA ALA A 717 -7.28 -15.36 46.70
C ALA A 717 -7.70 -16.83 46.55
N THR A 718 -6.86 -17.70 45.96
CA THR A 718 -7.21 -19.10 45.64
C THR A 718 -7.88 -19.86 46.79
N PRO A 719 -7.37 -19.86 48.05
CA PRO A 719 -8.03 -20.59 49.15
C PRO A 719 -9.45 -20.08 49.44
N SER A 720 -9.66 -18.77 49.34
CA SER A 720 -10.98 -18.12 49.50
C SER A 720 -11.92 -18.46 48.33
N VAL A 721 -11.40 -18.63 47.12
CA VAL A 721 -12.16 -19.08 45.94
C VAL A 721 -12.52 -20.57 46.01
N ILE A 722 -11.61 -21.42 46.50
CA ILE A 722 -11.89 -22.84 46.80
C ILE A 722 -13.04 -22.96 47.81
N ALA A 723 -12.97 -22.20 48.91
CA ALA A 723 -14.04 -22.15 49.91
C ALA A 723 -15.37 -21.57 49.38
N TYR A 724 -15.33 -20.80 48.29
CA TYR A 724 -16.50 -20.25 47.60
C TYR A 724 -17.14 -21.26 46.63
N VAL A 725 -16.36 -21.97 45.81
CA VAL A 725 -16.87 -23.02 44.90
C VAL A 725 -17.64 -24.11 45.66
N SER A 726 -17.14 -24.50 46.84
CA SER A 726 -17.75 -25.50 47.72
C SER A 726 -19.10 -25.10 48.33
N ARG A 727 -19.55 -23.84 48.18
CA ARG A 727 -20.82 -23.33 48.74
C ARG A 727 -21.73 -22.60 47.75
N GLU A 728 -21.20 -22.11 46.63
CA GLU A 728 -21.97 -21.33 45.67
C GLU A 728 -22.94 -22.20 44.85
N GLN A 729 -24.13 -21.66 44.61
CA GLN A 729 -25.20 -22.30 43.83
C GLN A 729 -25.47 -21.55 42.52
N TRP A 730 -25.08 -20.28 42.43
CA TRP A 730 -25.31 -19.44 41.25
C TRP A 730 -24.30 -19.73 40.14
N HIS A 731 -24.79 -20.26 39.02
CA HIS A 731 -24.00 -20.71 37.87
C HIS A 731 -22.99 -19.66 37.36
N THR A 732 -23.37 -18.38 37.29
CA THR A 732 -22.48 -17.28 36.88
C THR A 732 -21.31 -17.07 37.85
N GLY A 733 -21.53 -17.26 39.16
CA GLY A 733 -20.49 -17.17 40.18
C GLY A 733 -19.53 -18.35 40.10
N LEU A 734 -20.07 -19.57 39.99
CA LEU A 734 -19.30 -20.79 39.78
C LEU A 734 -18.44 -20.72 38.51
N HIS A 735 -18.98 -20.25 37.38
CA HIS A 735 -18.22 -20.14 36.13
C HIS A 735 -17.08 -19.10 36.21
N ARG A 736 -17.24 -18.02 36.98
CA ARG A 736 -16.15 -17.07 37.27
C ARG A 736 -15.08 -17.70 38.18
N ALA A 737 -15.50 -18.40 39.23
CA ALA A 737 -14.58 -19.05 40.18
C ALA A 737 -13.76 -20.18 39.56
N LEU A 738 -14.41 -21.08 38.82
CA LEU A 738 -13.73 -22.19 38.13
C LEU A 738 -12.79 -21.69 37.02
N GLY A 739 -13.12 -20.55 36.39
CA GLY A 739 -12.22 -19.83 35.49
C GLY A 739 -10.96 -19.31 36.20
N LEU A 740 -11.12 -18.65 37.35
CA LEU A 740 -10.01 -18.15 38.16
C LEU A 740 -9.11 -19.30 38.64
N LEU A 741 -9.68 -20.38 39.17
CA LEU A 741 -8.91 -21.54 39.62
C LEU A 741 -8.16 -22.22 38.46
N ALA A 742 -8.75 -22.33 37.28
CA ALA A 742 -8.08 -22.86 36.10
C ALA A 742 -6.93 -21.96 35.59
N ALA A 743 -6.99 -20.66 35.83
CA ALA A 743 -5.92 -19.71 35.53
C ALA A 743 -4.85 -19.61 36.65
N SER A 744 -5.17 -20.05 37.87
CA SER A 744 -4.34 -19.87 39.06
C SER A 744 -3.19 -20.88 39.13
N HIS A 745 -1.96 -20.38 39.27
CA HIS A 745 -0.75 -21.21 39.44
C HIS A 745 -0.56 -21.69 40.89
N HIS A 746 -1.42 -21.26 41.82
CA HIS A 746 -1.39 -21.64 43.23
C HIS A 746 -1.46 -23.18 43.37
N PRO A 747 -0.61 -23.80 44.22
CA PRO A 747 -0.44 -25.26 44.25
C PRO A 747 -1.71 -26.04 44.63
N GLU A 748 -2.68 -25.41 45.31
CA GLU A 748 -3.95 -26.03 45.66
C GLU A 748 -5.00 -26.00 44.52
N ALA A 749 -4.85 -25.14 43.51
CA ALA A 749 -5.90 -24.85 42.53
C ALA A 749 -6.22 -26.06 41.64
N LEU A 750 -5.21 -26.65 41.00
CA LEU A 750 -5.38 -27.81 40.13
C LEU A 750 -5.79 -29.08 40.92
N PRO A 751 -5.13 -29.44 42.05
CA PRO A 751 -5.57 -30.57 42.87
C PRO A 751 -7.01 -30.45 43.38
N PHE A 752 -7.47 -29.24 43.74
CA PHE A 752 -8.87 -29.03 44.12
C PHE A 752 -9.83 -29.26 42.95
N LEU A 753 -9.53 -28.73 41.76
CA LEU A 753 -10.36 -28.94 40.56
C LEU A 753 -10.42 -30.44 40.19
N GLU A 754 -9.27 -31.11 40.17
CA GLU A 754 -9.17 -32.54 39.89
C GLU A 754 -9.96 -33.40 40.90
N THR A 755 -9.77 -33.16 42.20
CA THR A 755 -10.52 -33.82 43.28
C THR A 755 -12.04 -33.58 43.16
N THR A 756 -12.45 -32.35 42.83
CA THR A 756 -13.87 -31.99 42.67
C THR A 756 -14.51 -32.71 41.49
N ILE A 757 -13.79 -32.83 40.37
CA ILE A 757 -14.23 -33.55 39.18
C ILE A 757 -14.30 -35.05 39.45
N LEU A 758 -13.28 -35.66 40.07
CA LEU A 758 -13.26 -37.08 40.43
C LEU A 758 -14.37 -37.45 41.42
N ALA A 759 -14.61 -36.62 42.44
CA ALA A 759 -15.65 -36.86 43.44
C ALA A 759 -17.07 -36.62 42.91
N THR A 760 -17.25 -35.73 41.93
CA THR A 760 -18.58 -35.35 41.41
C THR A 760 -18.60 -35.20 39.87
N PRO A 761 -18.24 -36.23 39.10
CA PRO A 761 -18.02 -36.09 37.66
C PRO A 761 -19.30 -35.79 36.87
N ASN A 762 -20.45 -36.16 37.42
CA ASN A 762 -21.78 -35.85 36.87
C ASN A 762 -22.44 -34.60 37.48
N SER A 763 -21.67 -33.69 38.05
CA SER A 763 -22.11 -32.36 38.50
C SER A 763 -22.29 -31.37 37.34
N GLU A 764 -22.94 -30.22 37.60
CA GLU A 764 -22.89 -29.06 36.69
C GLU A 764 -21.51 -28.39 36.66
N GLN A 765 -20.71 -28.55 37.73
CA GLN A 765 -19.41 -27.91 37.87
C GLN A 765 -18.35 -28.58 36.98
N ALA A 766 -18.32 -29.92 36.92
CA ALA A 766 -17.32 -30.69 36.17
C ALA A 766 -17.14 -30.22 34.70
N PRO A 767 -18.17 -30.13 33.84
CA PRO A 767 -17.99 -29.68 32.45
C PRO A 767 -17.63 -28.19 32.30
N ILE A 768 -17.78 -27.38 33.35
CA ILE A 768 -17.32 -25.98 33.38
C ILE A 768 -15.83 -25.94 33.76
N ALA A 769 -15.45 -26.66 34.81
CA ALA A 769 -14.06 -26.79 35.28
C ALA A 769 -13.16 -27.39 34.18
N LEU A 770 -13.57 -28.50 33.58
CA LEU A 770 -12.87 -29.17 32.48
C LEU A 770 -12.69 -28.25 31.26
N ARG A 771 -13.69 -27.41 30.95
CA ARG A 771 -13.59 -26.41 29.88
C ARG A 771 -12.65 -25.26 30.24
N ALA A 772 -12.70 -24.78 31.48
CA ALA A 772 -11.84 -23.71 31.97
C ALA A 772 -10.37 -24.13 31.95
N LEU A 773 -10.06 -25.32 32.48
CA LEU A 773 -8.75 -25.96 32.45
C LEU A 773 -8.19 -26.08 31.02
N ARG A 774 -8.98 -26.64 30.10
CA ARG A 774 -8.62 -26.73 28.68
C ARG A 774 -8.42 -25.36 28.02
N ASN A 775 -9.23 -24.37 28.35
CA ASN A 775 -9.09 -22.99 27.87
C ASN A 775 -7.88 -22.25 28.47
N GLN A 776 -7.17 -22.86 29.42
CA GLN A 776 -5.89 -22.39 29.98
C GLN A 776 -4.74 -23.34 29.63
N GLU A 777 -4.98 -24.30 28.73
CA GLU A 777 -4.02 -25.33 28.27
C GLU A 777 -3.41 -26.17 29.41
N ARG A 778 -4.12 -26.27 30.55
CA ARG A 778 -3.73 -27.05 31.74
C ARG A 778 -4.65 -28.27 31.86
N PRO A 779 -4.29 -29.44 31.30
CA PRO A 779 -5.09 -30.66 31.46
C PRO A 779 -5.10 -31.15 32.92
N LEU A 780 -6.04 -32.05 33.24
CA LEU A 780 -5.97 -32.89 34.43
C LEU A 780 -4.80 -33.88 34.34
N SER A 781 -4.42 -34.49 35.46
CA SER A 781 -3.47 -35.61 35.46
C SER A 781 -3.96 -36.75 34.57
N ARG A 782 -3.01 -37.45 33.93
CA ARG A 782 -3.27 -38.67 33.15
C ARG A 782 -4.12 -39.67 33.94
N SER A 783 -3.72 -39.93 35.19
CA SER A 783 -4.41 -40.80 36.14
C SER A 783 -5.88 -40.42 36.39
N ALA A 784 -6.19 -39.13 36.52
CA ALA A 784 -7.58 -38.69 36.72
C ALA A 784 -8.42 -38.86 35.45
N ILE A 785 -7.82 -38.68 34.26
CA ILE A 785 -8.53 -38.89 32.99
C ILE A 785 -8.77 -40.39 32.74
N ASP A 786 -7.79 -41.24 33.05
CA ASP A 786 -7.95 -42.71 33.03
C ASP A 786 -9.07 -43.18 33.97
N GLU A 787 -9.07 -42.72 35.23
CA GLU A 787 -10.09 -43.08 36.22
C GLU A 787 -11.50 -42.66 35.74
N LEU A 788 -11.63 -41.44 35.20
CA LEU A 788 -12.90 -40.93 34.68
C LEU A 788 -13.38 -41.67 33.43
N LEU A 789 -12.52 -41.94 32.45
CA LEU A 789 -12.93 -42.57 31.18
C LEU A 789 -13.41 -44.03 31.32
N ILE A 790 -13.15 -44.66 32.46
CA ILE A 790 -13.65 -46.00 32.83
C ILE A 790 -15.05 -45.94 33.48
N LEU A 791 -15.50 -44.78 33.97
CA LEU A 791 -16.79 -44.67 34.67
C LEU A 791 -18.00 -44.78 33.72
N PRO A 792 -18.92 -45.73 33.94
CA PRO A 792 -20.15 -45.83 33.15
C PRO A 792 -21.13 -44.69 33.47
N GLY A 793 -21.86 -44.22 32.46
CA GLY A 793 -22.90 -43.21 32.64
C GLY A 793 -22.38 -41.78 32.91
N LEU A 794 -21.16 -41.45 32.47
CA LEU A 794 -20.68 -40.06 32.49
C LEU A 794 -21.53 -39.13 31.60
N ARG A 795 -21.68 -37.88 32.03
CA ARG A 795 -22.34 -36.83 31.25
C ARG A 795 -21.67 -36.66 29.88
N PRO A 796 -22.44 -36.55 28.78
CA PRO A 796 -21.89 -36.32 27.43
C PRO A 796 -20.96 -35.09 27.34
N SER A 797 -21.27 -34.03 28.09
CA SER A 797 -20.44 -32.82 28.16
C SER A 797 -19.06 -33.06 28.81
N VAL A 798 -18.96 -34.02 29.73
CA VAL A 798 -17.73 -34.35 30.46
C VAL A 798 -16.83 -35.24 29.61
N LEU A 799 -17.38 -36.34 29.07
CA LEU A 799 -16.67 -37.23 28.12
C LEU A 799 -16.01 -36.45 26.98
N ARG A 800 -16.72 -35.49 26.38
CA ARG A 800 -16.18 -34.63 25.32
C ARG A 800 -15.01 -33.74 25.78
N GLN A 801 -15.05 -33.18 26.99
CA GLN A 801 -13.90 -32.40 27.48
C GLN A 801 -12.71 -33.29 27.84
N LEU A 802 -12.92 -34.51 28.35
CA LEU A 802 -11.85 -35.47 28.64
C LEU A 802 -11.12 -35.91 27.37
N VAL A 803 -11.85 -36.35 26.33
CA VAL A 803 -11.27 -36.68 25.01
C VAL A 803 -10.56 -35.47 24.39
N SER A 804 -11.12 -34.27 24.56
CA SER A 804 -10.49 -33.02 24.12
C SER A 804 -9.24 -32.63 24.92
N MET A 805 -9.01 -33.19 26.12
CA MET A 805 -7.84 -32.93 26.96
C MET A 805 -6.70 -33.92 26.74
N LEU A 806 -6.97 -35.15 26.30
CA LEU A 806 -5.93 -36.08 25.82
C LEU A 806 -5.09 -35.47 24.67
N GLY A 807 -5.67 -34.51 23.91
CA GLY A 807 -4.95 -33.72 22.91
C GLY A 807 -3.92 -32.72 23.46
N LEU A 808 -3.89 -32.48 24.77
CA LEU A 808 -2.99 -31.52 25.46
C LEU A 808 -1.93 -32.19 26.36
N ILE A 809 -2.01 -33.51 26.59
CA ILE A 809 -1.10 -34.23 27.50
C ILE A 809 0.11 -34.73 26.71
N ASP A 810 1.27 -34.11 26.84
CA ASP A 810 2.51 -34.56 26.15
C ASP A 810 3.16 -35.77 26.85
N GLU A 811 2.39 -36.85 26.99
CA GLU A 811 2.85 -38.16 27.43
C GLU A 811 2.85 -39.15 26.24
N PRO A 812 3.85 -40.03 26.11
CA PRO A 812 3.84 -41.13 25.16
C PRO A 812 2.74 -42.14 25.48
N GLY A 813 2.08 -42.67 24.45
CA GLY A 813 0.99 -43.64 24.57
C GLY A 813 -0.40 -43.05 24.31
N VAL A 814 -0.59 -41.76 24.59
CA VAL A 814 -1.90 -41.08 24.52
C VAL A 814 -2.46 -41.05 23.09
N GLU A 815 -1.60 -41.00 22.07
CA GLU A 815 -2.01 -41.16 20.67
C GLU A 815 -2.72 -42.49 20.39
N TYR A 816 -2.27 -43.61 20.96
CA TYR A 816 -2.88 -44.92 20.71
C TYR A 816 -4.26 -45.05 21.35
N GLU A 817 -4.47 -44.42 22.52
CA GLU A 817 -5.79 -44.30 23.12
C GLU A 817 -6.73 -43.46 22.23
N LEU A 818 -6.29 -42.27 21.81
CA LEU A 818 -7.06 -41.41 20.91
C LEU A 818 -7.38 -42.09 19.56
N ILE A 819 -6.44 -42.87 19.02
CA ILE A 819 -6.65 -43.73 17.85
C ILE A 819 -7.74 -44.77 18.14
N SER A 820 -7.71 -45.46 19.28
CA SER A 820 -8.74 -46.43 19.66
C SER A 820 -10.12 -45.79 19.87
N ILE A 821 -10.17 -44.53 20.34
CA ILE A 821 -11.41 -43.75 20.45
C ILE A 821 -11.94 -43.41 19.05
N ALA A 822 -11.09 -42.91 18.13
CA ALA A 822 -11.48 -42.60 16.75
C ALA A 822 -11.94 -43.85 15.96
N GLN A 823 -11.26 -44.98 16.15
CA GLN A 823 -11.61 -46.30 15.59
C GLN A 823 -12.85 -46.95 16.25
N ALA A 824 -13.42 -46.35 17.30
CA ALA A 824 -14.52 -46.90 18.09
C ALA A 824 -14.22 -48.26 18.76
N THR A 825 -12.95 -48.57 19.01
CA THR A 825 -12.49 -49.76 19.74
C THR A 825 -12.32 -49.50 21.25
N HIS A 826 -12.21 -48.24 21.67
CA HIS A 826 -12.07 -47.88 23.09
C HIS A 826 -13.33 -48.20 23.92
N LEU A 827 -13.16 -48.57 25.19
CA LEU A 827 -14.25 -48.99 26.07
C LEU A 827 -15.33 -47.90 26.24
N SER A 828 -14.94 -46.65 26.40
CA SER A 828 -15.88 -45.52 26.53
C SER A 828 -16.69 -45.24 25.25
N VAL A 829 -16.22 -45.67 24.07
CA VAL A 829 -16.94 -45.54 22.80
C VAL A 829 -17.79 -46.77 22.52
N THR A 830 -17.30 -47.99 22.78
CA THR A 830 -18.07 -49.22 22.55
C THR A 830 -19.30 -49.31 23.46
N THR A 831 -19.18 -48.90 24.73
CA THR A 831 -20.32 -48.78 25.66
C THR A 831 -21.26 -47.63 25.31
N THR A 832 -20.73 -46.46 24.94
CA THR A 832 -21.59 -45.34 24.49
C THR A 832 -22.34 -45.69 23.21
N SER A 833 -21.73 -46.46 22.29
CA SER A 833 -22.31 -46.79 20.99
C SER A 833 -23.52 -47.72 21.05
N THR A 834 -23.72 -48.48 22.14
CA THR A 834 -24.96 -49.27 22.33
C THR A 834 -26.12 -48.43 22.84
N ASP A 835 -25.83 -47.30 23.48
CA ASP A 835 -26.79 -46.52 24.27
C ASP A 835 -27.15 -45.18 23.59
N ASP A 836 -26.16 -44.49 23.00
CA ASP A 836 -26.29 -43.30 22.15
C ASP A 836 -25.23 -43.30 21.02
N PRO A 837 -25.56 -43.84 19.83
CA PRO A 837 -24.67 -43.81 18.66
C PRO A 837 -24.25 -42.40 18.22
N SER A 838 -25.09 -41.38 18.44
CA SER A 838 -24.80 -40.00 18.03
C SER A 838 -23.67 -39.40 18.88
N LEU A 839 -23.67 -39.69 20.18
CA LEU A 839 -22.59 -39.34 21.09
C LEU A 839 -21.31 -40.11 20.79
N ALA A 840 -21.41 -41.41 20.47
CA ALA A 840 -20.23 -42.21 20.09
C ALA A 840 -19.49 -41.60 18.89
N ASP A 841 -20.21 -41.21 17.83
CA ASP A 841 -19.60 -40.51 16.69
C ASP A 841 -19.12 -39.09 17.03
N GLU A 842 -19.73 -38.39 18.00
CA GLU A 842 -19.18 -37.11 18.47
C GLU A 842 -17.85 -37.30 19.21
N LEU A 843 -17.69 -38.34 20.03
CA LEU A 843 -16.42 -38.68 20.69
C LEU A 843 -15.33 -39.06 19.68
N ARG A 844 -15.68 -39.80 18.61
CA ARG A 844 -14.77 -40.09 17.49
C ARG A 844 -14.29 -38.81 16.79
N ARG A 845 -15.22 -37.86 16.52
CA ARG A 845 -14.87 -36.55 15.94
C ARG A 845 -13.99 -35.72 16.89
N GLN A 846 -14.24 -35.75 18.19
CA GLN A 846 -13.38 -35.09 19.20
C GLN A 846 -11.96 -35.68 19.20
N ALA A 847 -11.83 -37.02 19.15
CA ALA A 847 -10.53 -37.69 19.14
C ALA A 847 -9.71 -37.40 17.88
N LEU A 848 -10.34 -37.36 16.71
CA LEU A 848 -9.67 -36.96 15.46
C LEU A 848 -9.11 -35.53 15.55
N PHE A 849 -9.86 -34.58 16.13
CA PHE A 849 -9.35 -33.22 16.39
C PHE A 849 -8.25 -33.19 17.46
N ALA A 850 -8.34 -33.99 18.51
CA ALA A 850 -7.29 -34.10 19.54
C ALA A 850 -5.98 -34.66 18.98
N LEU A 851 -6.04 -35.63 18.07
CA LEU A 851 -4.87 -36.13 17.33
C LEU A 851 -4.23 -35.00 16.48
N GLY A 852 -5.05 -34.18 15.80
CA GLY A 852 -4.55 -32.99 15.09
C GLY A 852 -3.86 -31.99 16.02
N ALA A 853 -4.41 -31.77 17.22
CA ALA A 853 -3.85 -30.84 18.20
C ALA A 853 -2.47 -31.26 18.74
N ARG A 854 -2.20 -32.57 18.89
CA ARG A 854 -0.90 -33.12 19.34
C ARG A 854 0.26 -32.85 18.39
N ARG A 855 -0.02 -32.66 17.09
CA ARG A 855 0.98 -32.43 16.01
C ARG A 855 2.15 -33.43 15.95
N ASN A 856 1.99 -34.64 16.49
CA ASN A 856 3.04 -35.66 16.49
C ASN A 856 2.90 -36.65 15.31
N GLU A 857 4.01 -37.33 14.98
CA GLU A 857 4.11 -38.23 13.82
C GLU A 857 3.09 -39.39 13.83
N PRO A 858 2.90 -40.14 14.93
CA PRO A 858 1.86 -41.18 14.98
C PRO A 858 0.45 -40.65 14.71
N ALA A 859 0.12 -39.46 15.19
CA ALA A 859 -1.17 -38.82 14.93
C ALA A 859 -1.31 -38.37 13.47
N ARG A 860 -0.25 -37.80 12.87
CA ARG A 860 -0.20 -37.42 11.44
C ARG A 860 -0.47 -38.61 10.55
N ASP A 861 0.27 -39.69 10.76
CA ASP A 861 0.29 -40.87 9.88
C ASP A 861 -1.02 -41.67 10.01
N PHE A 862 -1.59 -41.75 11.22
CA PHE A 862 -2.94 -42.26 11.41
C PHE A 862 -3.99 -41.40 10.70
N LEU A 863 -3.96 -40.07 10.84
CA LEU A 863 -4.94 -39.17 10.21
C LEU A 863 -4.89 -39.24 8.68
N LEU A 864 -3.69 -39.34 8.09
CA LEU A 864 -3.54 -39.59 6.64
C LEU A 864 -4.15 -40.94 6.24
N THR A 865 -3.81 -42.02 6.96
CA THR A 865 -4.35 -43.37 6.71
C THR A 865 -5.87 -43.42 6.84
N PHE A 866 -6.44 -42.72 7.83
CA PHE A 866 -7.88 -42.64 8.08
C PHE A 866 -8.63 -41.86 6.98
N VAL A 867 -7.97 -40.89 6.32
CA VAL A 867 -8.54 -40.24 5.12
C VAL A 867 -8.44 -41.15 3.89
N GLU A 868 -7.40 -41.98 3.78
CA GLU A 868 -7.24 -42.96 2.68
C GLU A 868 -8.21 -44.16 2.78
N ASP A 869 -8.71 -44.50 3.98
CA ASP A 869 -9.64 -45.62 4.20
C ASP A 869 -11.03 -45.39 3.56
N ASP A 870 -11.26 -46.03 2.42
CA ASP A 870 -12.55 -46.04 1.72
C ASP A 870 -13.66 -46.88 2.38
N THR A 871 -13.38 -47.54 3.51
CA THR A 871 -14.40 -48.19 4.36
C THR A 871 -14.89 -47.28 5.50
N GLY A 872 -14.21 -46.16 5.76
CA GLY A 872 -14.54 -45.21 6.83
C GLY A 872 -15.71 -44.26 6.49
N PRO A 873 -16.52 -43.84 7.48
CA PRO A 873 -17.60 -42.86 7.27
C PRO A 873 -17.09 -41.52 6.70
N GLU A 874 -17.77 -40.99 5.68
CA GLU A 874 -17.34 -39.77 4.98
C GLU A 874 -17.25 -38.53 5.90
N ASP A 875 -18.14 -38.40 6.90
CA ASP A 875 -18.13 -37.26 7.82
C ASP A 875 -16.90 -37.28 8.75
N LEU A 876 -16.47 -38.47 9.17
CA LEU A 876 -15.24 -38.65 9.94
C LEU A 876 -14.01 -38.42 9.07
N ARG A 877 -14.03 -38.82 7.78
CA ARG A 877 -12.96 -38.48 6.81
C ARG A 877 -12.87 -36.97 6.56
N VAL A 878 -13.99 -36.25 6.53
CA VAL A 878 -14.02 -34.76 6.53
C VAL A 878 -13.40 -34.17 7.80
N VAL A 879 -13.64 -34.77 8.97
CA VAL A 879 -13.04 -34.30 10.24
C VAL A 879 -11.55 -34.62 10.32
N ALA A 880 -11.09 -35.78 9.85
CA ALA A 880 -9.67 -36.11 9.75
C ALA A 880 -8.92 -35.14 8.80
N LEU A 881 -9.52 -34.80 7.65
CA LEU A 881 -9.01 -33.73 6.77
C LEU A 881 -8.91 -32.37 7.47
N ARG A 882 -9.81 -32.03 8.40
CA ARG A 882 -9.70 -30.80 9.22
C ARG A 882 -8.61 -30.90 10.27
N ALA A 883 -8.44 -32.06 10.90
CA ALA A 883 -7.39 -32.30 11.88
C ALA A 883 -5.98 -32.19 11.26
N LEU A 884 -5.81 -32.58 9.99
CA LEU A 884 -4.55 -32.40 9.27
C LEU A 884 -4.16 -30.92 9.05
N ALA A 885 -5.09 -29.96 9.12
CA ALA A 885 -4.79 -28.53 9.01
C ALA A 885 -4.10 -27.92 10.26
N PHE A 886 -3.86 -28.71 11.30
CA PHE A 886 -3.03 -28.33 12.45
C PHE A 886 -1.53 -28.62 12.22
N PHE A 887 -1.17 -29.42 11.20
CA PHE A 887 0.21 -29.70 10.83
C PHE A 887 0.68 -28.71 9.75
N ALA A 888 1.69 -27.90 10.07
CA ALA A 888 2.42 -27.08 9.10
C ALA A 888 3.59 -27.89 8.51
N ASP A 889 3.27 -28.99 7.83
CA ASP A 889 4.24 -29.97 7.31
C ASP A 889 4.15 -30.07 5.78
N PRO A 890 5.22 -29.74 5.02
CA PRO A 890 5.24 -29.89 3.56
C PRO A 890 4.96 -31.32 3.07
N LEU A 891 5.31 -32.36 3.85
CA LEU A 891 5.05 -33.76 3.51
C LEU A 891 3.56 -34.10 3.60
N VAL A 892 2.84 -33.50 4.58
CA VAL A 892 1.37 -33.58 4.66
C VAL A 892 0.74 -32.90 3.46
N GLN A 893 1.27 -31.74 3.04
CA GLN A 893 0.79 -31.05 1.84
C GLN A 893 0.98 -31.91 0.59
N GLU A 894 2.17 -32.49 0.38
CA GLU A 894 2.47 -33.35 -0.78
C GLU A 894 1.55 -34.58 -0.81
N ARG A 895 1.40 -35.29 0.33
CA ARG A 895 0.54 -36.48 0.42
C ARG A 895 -0.92 -36.13 0.12
N LEU A 896 -1.44 -35.05 0.71
CA LEU A 896 -2.80 -34.58 0.44
C LEU A 896 -3.01 -34.11 -1.01
N GLN A 897 -1.98 -33.56 -1.67
CA GLN A 897 -2.04 -33.24 -3.10
C GLN A 897 -2.06 -34.50 -3.98
N ALA A 898 -1.27 -35.53 -3.66
CA ALA A 898 -1.30 -36.81 -4.36
C ALA A 898 -2.67 -37.51 -4.26
N MET A 899 -3.30 -37.45 -3.08
CA MET A 899 -4.64 -38.00 -2.81
C MET A 899 -5.78 -37.27 -3.54
N ALA A 900 -5.56 -36.04 -4.02
CA ALA A 900 -6.62 -35.16 -4.53
C ALA A 900 -7.36 -35.67 -5.77
N SER A 901 -6.75 -36.59 -6.53
CA SER A 901 -7.34 -37.23 -7.69
C SER A 901 -8.26 -38.42 -7.32
N GLY A 902 -7.87 -39.19 -6.30
CA GLY A 902 -8.53 -40.44 -5.89
C GLY A 902 -9.75 -40.24 -5.00
N LEU A 903 -9.73 -39.27 -4.07
CA LEU A 903 -10.76 -39.17 -3.03
C LEU A 903 -12.18 -38.93 -3.58
N PRO A 904 -13.24 -39.48 -2.92
CA PRO A 904 -14.65 -39.24 -3.24
C PRO A 904 -15.04 -37.76 -3.36
N LEU A 905 -16.04 -37.47 -4.20
CA LEU A 905 -16.53 -36.11 -4.46
C LEU A 905 -16.87 -35.30 -3.18
N PRO A 906 -17.51 -35.85 -2.13
CA PRO A 906 -17.82 -35.11 -0.90
C PRO A 906 -16.61 -34.59 -0.13
N LEU A 907 -15.45 -35.25 -0.25
CA LEU A 907 -14.22 -34.89 0.49
C LEU A 907 -13.41 -33.77 -0.19
N ARG A 908 -13.56 -33.61 -1.51
CA ARG A 908 -12.75 -32.68 -2.34
C ARG A 908 -12.87 -31.19 -1.96
N PRO A 909 -14.03 -30.66 -1.51
CA PRO A 909 -14.09 -29.29 -0.99
C PRO A 909 -13.25 -29.12 0.26
N GLN A 910 -13.40 -30.03 1.24
CA GLN A 910 -12.66 -29.95 2.50
C GLN A 910 -11.15 -30.10 2.29
N LEU A 911 -10.73 -31.00 1.39
CA LEU A 911 -9.31 -31.15 1.02
C LEU A 911 -8.69 -29.84 0.54
N ARG A 912 -9.40 -29.08 -0.32
CA ARG A 912 -8.93 -27.80 -0.84
C ARG A 912 -8.78 -26.74 0.25
N ASP A 913 -9.74 -26.68 1.18
CA ASP A 913 -9.67 -25.74 2.30
C ASP A 913 -8.58 -26.12 3.32
N THR A 914 -8.37 -27.42 3.57
CA THR A 914 -7.24 -27.94 4.37
C THR A 914 -5.90 -27.59 3.73
N LEU A 915 -5.72 -27.86 2.43
CA LEU A 915 -4.49 -27.52 1.70
C LEU A 915 -4.21 -26.01 1.74
N ARG A 916 -5.24 -25.16 1.57
CA ARG A 916 -5.10 -23.71 1.71
C ARG A 916 -4.69 -23.28 3.12
N GLN A 917 -5.19 -23.94 4.17
CA GLN A 917 -4.82 -23.65 5.56
C GLN A 917 -3.36 -24.05 5.85
N ILE A 918 -2.90 -25.21 5.38
CA ILE A 918 -1.50 -25.65 5.52
C ILE A 918 -0.57 -24.68 4.77
N GLN A 919 -0.90 -24.33 3.51
CA GLN A 919 -0.15 -23.34 2.73
C GLN A 919 -0.11 -21.96 3.40
N GLY A 920 -1.22 -21.52 3.99
CA GLY A 920 -1.30 -20.27 4.73
C GLY A 920 -0.43 -20.26 5.99
N ARG A 921 -0.34 -21.39 6.71
CA ARG A 921 0.57 -21.54 7.87
C ARG A 921 2.03 -21.50 7.43
N LEU A 922 2.43 -22.36 6.49
CA LEU A 922 3.80 -22.42 5.97
C LEU A 922 4.31 -21.06 5.46
N ALA A 923 3.43 -20.27 4.83
CA ALA A 923 3.76 -18.91 4.39
C ALA A 923 3.89 -17.89 5.54
N ILE A 924 3.14 -18.05 6.64
CA ILE A 924 3.29 -17.24 7.86
C ILE A 924 4.58 -17.64 8.59
N ASP A 925 4.87 -18.93 8.70
CA ASP A 925 6.05 -19.44 9.38
C ASP A 925 7.32 -18.96 8.64
N THR A 926 7.36 -19.08 7.30
CA THR A 926 8.43 -18.51 6.45
C THR A 926 8.58 -16.99 6.63
N ALA A 927 7.45 -16.26 6.68
CA ALA A 927 7.48 -14.81 6.90
C ALA A 927 7.91 -14.41 8.31
N SER A 928 7.77 -15.30 9.30
CA SER A 928 8.30 -15.10 10.65
C SER A 928 9.82 -15.29 10.67
N ASP A 929 10.32 -16.34 10.01
CA ASP A 929 11.77 -16.57 9.85
C ASP A 929 12.45 -15.42 9.09
N ASP A 930 11.82 -14.88 8.04
CA ASP A 930 12.28 -13.68 7.33
C ASP A 930 12.30 -12.43 8.25
N LEU A 931 11.31 -12.28 9.14
CA LEU A 931 11.21 -11.14 10.05
C LEU A 931 12.22 -11.21 11.21
N ASP A 932 12.47 -12.38 11.78
CA ASP A 932 13.49 -12.54 12.82
C ASP A 932 14.91 -12.46 12.23
N GLN A 933 15.17 -12.99 11.02
CA GLN A 933 16.41 -12.71 10.29
C GLN A 933 16.59 -11.21 10.01
N LEU A 934 15.53 -10.50 9.62
CA LEU A 934 15.56 -9.05 9.46
C LEU A 934 15.89 -8.36 10.78
N ARG A 935 15.32 -8.82 11.90
CA ARG A 935 15.55 -8.29 13.24
C ARG A 935 16.99 -8.50 13.71
N GLU A 936 17.54 -9.71 13.56
CA GLU A 936 18.95 -10.01 13.83
C GLU A 936 19.88 -9.14 12.97
N SER A 937 19.56 -8.93 11.69
CA SER A 937 20.34 -8.04 10.81
C SER A 937 20.29 -6.57 11.25
N MET A 938 19.17 -6.12 11.83
CA MET A 938 19.00 -4.78 12.37
C MET A 938 19.76 -4.62 13.69
N GLU A 939 19.67 -5.60 14.58
CA GLU A 939 20.43 -5.67 15.83
C GLU A 939 21.95 -5.69 15.54
N GLN A 940 22.43 -6.48 14.56
CA GLN A 940 23.81 -6.44 14.09
C GLN A 940 24.23 -5.07 13.57
N ARG A 941 23.48 -4.45 12.65
CA ARG A 941 23.79 -3.10 12.13
C ARG A 941 23.80 -2.03 13.22
N GLN A 942 22.99 -2.20 14.27
CA GLN A 942 22.97 -1.30 15.43
C GLN A 942 24.19 -1.52 16.33
N GLN A 943 24.62 -2.77 16.51
CA GLN A 943 25.86 -3.15 17.18
C GLN A 943 27.10 -2.61 16.44
N GLU A 944 27.14 -2.73 15.10
CA GLU A 944 28.18 -2.16 14.24
C GLU A 944 28.24 -0.63 14.36
N ARG A 945 27.09 0.05 14.37
CA ARG A 945 27.00 1.50 14.60
C ARG A 945 27.43 1.94 16.00
N HIS A 946 27.30 1.08 17.02
CA HIS A 946 27.84 1.33 18.37
C HIS A 946 29.34 1.07 18.47
N ASN A 947 29.86 0.12 17.69
CA ASN A 947 31.29 -0.23 17.66
C ASN A 947 32.12 0.61 16.67
N ALA A 948 31.47 1.36 15.77
CA ALA A 948 32.12 2.31 14.89
C ALA A 948 32.78 3.45 15.69
N PRO A 949 34.08 3.76 15.47
CA PRO A 949 34.71 4.89 16.13
C PRO A 949 34.07 6.21 15.68
N PRO A 950 33.99 7.24 16.55
CA PRO A 950 33.31 8.49 16.23
C PRO A 950 34.00 9.19 15.05
N THR A 951 33.34 9.20 13.89
CA THR A 951 33.78 9.91 12.70
C THR A 951 33.76 11.41 12.96
N THR A 952 34.92 12.06 12.84
CA THR A 952 35.05 13.52 12.95
C THR A 952 34.27 14.20 11.84
N ASP A 953 33.20 14.91 12.21
CA ASP A 953 32.36 15.71 11.30
C ASP A 953 33.16 16.87 10.66
N PRO A 954 33.32 16.91 9.32
CA PRO A 954 33.98 17.99 8.61
C PRO A 954 32.93 18.96 8.03
N ALA A 955 32.25 19.71 8.91
CA ALA A 955 31.30 20.73 8.48
C ALA A 955 31.98 21.83 7.63
N GLY A 956 31.66 21.89 6.33
CA GLY A 956 31.99 23.04 5.48
C GLY A 956 32.29 22.76 4.01
N ARG A 957 31.24 22.69 3.18
CA ARG A 957 31.23 23.23 1.81
C ARG A 957 29.81 23.40 1.27
#